data_AF-A0A248JRG1-F1
#
_entry.id   AF-A0A248JRG1-F1
#
_cell.length_a   1.000
_cell.length_b   1.000
_cell.length_c   1.000
_cell.angle_alpha   90.00
_cell.angle_beta   90.00
_cell.angle_gamma   90.00
#
_symmetry.space_group_name_H-M   'P 1'
#
loop_
_entity.id
_entity.type
_entity.pdbx_description
1 polymer ?
#
loop_
_entity_poly.entity_id
_entity_poly.type
_entity_poly.pdbx_seq_one_letter_code
_entity_poly.pdbx_strand_id
1 'polypeptide(L)'
;MPLKIETFSNVTGGSSYFKAIGHPLAAEPAKALLADLRAAGRVAVYDPLNMLEPFDEIHHLTGPGGSVDVAAVYAQNVDKIGQTLLGHPAQPVTALAGTAVDAVFVAAFDADRLVAHIRHLIPAGAKVYSLDPLKLPADLLTDRRTYLAPLNFATNYAFFRDGAGHHTRVVTANYWSSYGAAEPYLWLCLFDEDGQVLARWTQELPGADGTVVIDSAAVRKEFDLPEFTGQLFIHVVGAAGHDVVKYALDTYGDAADTLSCTHDANAWPSDFYAGLPAPRADERVILWVQNSHPCPIPAGAVALNLMGHETAVELDREIGPYATYALDVASLLPDAHWPQQVEIRAGKHFVRPRYEVIRTDAAGVARHRIAHPNVERMDLKPDPKLATLTNLMGKGFILPAPIFPAGRFRTIALPTPMGTTQAHLPLTAIVYDADGTEVARRDLGRLPRDHETVFEAADILDGKSLPSGYGHLELIYDFAAGENDADGWLHALFRYEDGVSGHAAETSFGAHMFNTVLTYKNEPQSYSGRAPGLSTRLFLRTGMAADVDTLCHLIYPASTPWNARSNTALVLMTKDGEEVARRMVSIACSGSFHFRVGQTFTSSEVKDAGRDAYVLIRDTTCRLFGYHGLIRDGANGAFALDHMFGF
;
A
#
# COMPACT_ATOMS: atom_id res chain seq x y z
N MET A 1 -6.55 2.62 -20.88
CA MET A 1 -6.17 1.19 -21.06
C MET A 1 -5.16 0.80 -19.98
N PRO A 2 -5.25 -0.42 -19.43
CA PRO A 2 -4.29 -0.91 -18.45
C PRO A 2 -2.90 -1.15 -19.03
N LEU A 3 -1.86 -0.81 -18.28
CA LEU A 3 -0.48 -1.12 -18.64
C LEU A 3 -0.23 -2.63 -18.56
N LYS A 4 0.41 -3.20 -19.59
CA LYS A 4 0.83 -4.61 -19.62
C LYS A 4 2.13 -4.86 -18.84
N ILE A 5 2.14 -4.46 -17.58
CA ILE A 5 3.26 -4.69 -16.66
C ILE A 5 2.90 -5.75 -15.61
N GLU A 6 3.89 -6.56 -15.23
CA GLU A 6 3.79 -7.44 -14.06
C GLU A 6 4.25 -6.67 -12.83
N THR A 7 3.38 -6.53 -11.83
CA THR A 7 3.68 -5.80 -10.58
C THR A 7 3.81 -6.75 -9.38
N PHE A 8 2.92 -7.74 -9.27
CA PHE A 8 2.91 -8.73 -8.19
C PHE A 8 2.30 -10.07 -8.64
N SER A 9 2.80 -11.16 -8.07
CA SER A 9 2.24 -12.51 -8.18
C SER A 9 2.28 -13.23 -6.82
N ASN A 10 1.23 -14.00 -6.49
CA ASN A 10 1.21 -14.82 -5.27
C ASN A 10 2.28 -15.93 -5.27
N VAL A 11 2.88 -16.25 -6.44
CA VAL A 11 3.88 -17.31 -6.59
C VAL A 11 5.29 -16.77 -6.39
N THR A 12 5.60 -15.63 -7.00
CA THR A 12 6.97 -15.08 -7.10
C THR A 12 7.17 -13.79 -6.29
N GLY A 13 6.10 -13.16 -5.79
CA GLY A 13 6.15 -11.90 -5.06
C GLY A 13 6.07 -10.67 -5.98
N GLY A 14 6.60 -9.54 -5.50
CA GLY A 14 6.69 -8.30 -6.28
C GLY A 14 7.71 -8.41 -7.41
N SER A 15 7.40 -7.83 -8.56
CA SER A 15 8.30 -7.79 -9.71
C SER A 15 9.31 -6.64 -9.59
N SER A 16 10.61 -6.94 -9.67
CA SER A 16 11.65 -5.90 -9.71
C SER A 16 11.68 -5.13 -11.02
N TYR A 17 11.20 -5.74 -12.12
CA TYR A 17 11.45 -5.19 -13.46
C TYR A 17 10.73 -3.86 -13.67
N PHE A 18 9.44 -3.77 -13.34
CA PHE A 18 8.70 -2.50 -13.48
C PHE A 18 9.29 -1.41 -12.57
N LYS A 19 9.76 -1.76 -11.36
CA LYS A 19 10.45 -0.82 -10.47
C LYS A 19 11.76 -0.32 -11.09
N ALA A 20 12.49 -1.19 -11.79
CA ALA A 20 13.75 -0.83 -12.43
C ALA A 20 13.55 0.17 -13.58
N ILE A 21 12.63 -0.14 -14.51
CA ILE A 21 12.36 0.74 -15.66
C ILE A 21 11.51 1.97 -15.28
N GLY A 22 10.78 1.89 -14.17
CA GLY A 22 10.00 3.00 -13.59
C GLY A 22 10.78 3.86 -12.59
N HIS A 23 12.01 3.50 -12.23
CA HIS A 23 12.84 4.29 -11.31
C HIS A 23 13.11 5.67 -11.93
N PRO A 24 13.04 6.78 -11.17
CA PRO A 24 13.24 8.13 -11.71
C PRO A 24 14.57 8.33 -12.49
N LEU A 25 15.62 7.63 -12.08
CA LEU A 25 16.93 7.65 -12.73
C LEU A 25 17.01 6.85 -14.05
N ALA A 26 16.02 5.99 -14.35
CA ALA A 26 15.99 5.21 -15.59
C ALA A 26 15.37 6.00 -16.76
N ALA A 27 14.59 7.05 -16.48
CA ALA A 27 13.83 7.80 -17.50
C ALA A 27 14.72 8.45 -18.57
N GLU A 28 15.74 9.21 -18.18
CA GLU A 28 16.64 9.86 -19.15
C GLU A 28 17.52 8.87 -19.93
N PRO A 29 18.15 7.86 -19.31
CA PRO A 29 18.84 6.80 -20.06
C PRO A 29 17.95 6.04 -21.03
N ALA A 30 16.67 5.81 -20.70
CA ALA A 30 15.72 5.19 -21.60
C ALA A 30 15.44 6.06 -22.84
N LYS A 31 15.23 7.37 -22.65
CA LYS A 31 15.11 8.32 -23.78
C LYS A 31 16.34 8.31 -24.68
N ALA A 32 17.54 8.26 -24.10
CA ALA A 32 18.79 8.19 -24.84
C ALA A 32 18.91 6.88 -25.64
N LEU A 33 18.62 5.74 -25.02
CA LEU A 33 18.59 4.43 -25.69
C LEU A 33 17.62 4.44 -26.89
N LEU A 34 16.41 4.99 -26.71
CA LEU A 34 15.43 5.09 -27.78
C LEU A 34 15.89 6.00 -28.92
N ALA A 35 16.55 7.12 -28.61
CA ALA A 35 17.14 7.99 -29.62
C ALA A 35 18.25 7.26 -30.42
N ASP A 36 19.10 6.50 -29.75
CA ASP A 36 20.15 5.71 -30.39
C ASP A 36 19.58 4.60 -31.28
N LEU A 37 18.54 3.90 -30.82
CA LEU A 37 17.85 2.87 -31.59
C LEU A 37 17.19 3.46 -32.86
N ARG A 38 16.54 4.62 -32.75
CA ARG A 38 15.96 5.35 -33.90
C ARG A 38 17.04 5.78 -34.89
N ALA A 39 18.18 6.26 -34.39
CA ALA A 39 19.31 6.69 -35.21
C ALA A 39 20.05 5.52 -35.88
N ALA A 40 19.94 4.31 -35.32
CA ALA A 40 20.62 3.13 -35.84
C ALA A 40 20.00 2.62 -37.16
N GLY A 41 18.73 2.91 -37.45
CA GLY A 41 18.03 2.43 -38.65
C GLY A 41 17.10 1.25 -38.34
N ARG A 42 17.18 0.18 -39.12
CA ARG A 42 16.33 -1.01 -38.97
C ARG A 42 16.79 -1.85 -37.78
N VAL A 43 15.89 -2.12 -36.84
CA VAL A 43 16.20 -2.82 -35.59
C VAL A 43 15.52 -4.19 -35.54
N ALA A 44 16.30 -5.25 -35.29
CA ALA A 44 15.77 -6.53 -34.82
C ALA A 44 15.68 -6.50 -33.29
N VAL A 45 14.55 -6.92 -32.72
CA VAL A 45 14.38 -7.02 -31.27
C VAL A 45 14.50 -8.47 -30.84
N TYR A 46 15.32 -8.75 -29.83
CA TYR A 46 15.41 -10.05 -29.18
C TYR A 46 14.88 -9.93 -27.75
N ASP A 47 13.81 -10.65 -27.43
CA ASP A 47 13.19 -10.67 -26.11
C ASP A 47 13.35 -12.05 -25.42
N PRO A 48 14.50 -12.30 -24.79
CA PRO A 48 14.76 -13.58 -24.12
C PRO A 48 13.97 -13.78 -22.83
N LEU A 49 13.53 -12.69 -22.19
CA LEU A 49 13.03 -12.71 -20.80
C LEU A 49 11.60 -12.13 -20.65
N ASN A 50 10.91 -11.85 -21.76
CA ASN A 50 9.58 -11.22 -21.80
C ASN A 50 9.56 -9.81 -21.20
N MET A 51 10.62 -9.05 -21.46
CA MET A 51 10.81 -7.68 -20.95
C MET A 51 10.40 -6.62 -21.98
N LEU A 52 10.11 -7.00 -23.22
CA LEU A 52 9.84 -6.05 -24.29
C LEU A 52 8.53 -5.27 -24.10
N GLU A 53 7.41 -5.96 -23.82
CA GLU A 53 6.12 -5.30 -23.68
C GLU A 53 6.10 -4.32 -22.49
N PRO A 54 6.53 -4.69 -21.26
CA PRO A 54 6.54 -3.73 -20.17
C PRO A 54 7.45 -2.52 -20.43
N PHE A 55 8.55 -2.70 -21.17
CA PHE A 55 9.41 -1.60 -21.59
C PHE A 55 8.69 -0.65 -22.55
N ASP A 56 7.97 -1.19 -23.55
CA ASP A 56 7.21 -0.39 -24.51
C ASP A 56 6.02 0.35 -23.86
N GLU A 57 5.36 -0.27 -22.88
CA GLU A 57 4.28 0.35 -22.12
C GLU A 57 4.74 1.60 -21.33
N ILE A 58 5.97 1.57 -20.79
CA ILE A 58 6.51 2.66 -19.95
C ILE A 58 7.33 3.67 -20.75
N HIS A 59 8.08 3.23 -21.78
CA HIS A 59 9.01 4.10 -22.50
C HIS A 59 8.65 4.31 -23.98
N HIS A 60 7.62 3.62 -24.49
CA HIS A 60 7.09 3.77 -25.85
C HIS A 60 8.16 3.58 -26.94
N LEU A 61 8.64 2.34 -27.08
CA LEU A 61 9.54 1.92 -28.16
C LEU A 61 8.86 2.09 -29.53
N THR A 62 7.56 1.76 -29.59
CA THR A 62 6.67 1.99 -30.73
C THR A 62 5.53 2.91 -30.31
N GLY A 63 5.49 4.16 -30.79
CA GLY A 63 4.43 5.08 -30.37
C GLY A 63 4.67 6.57 -30.63
N PRO A 64 3.84 7.45 -30.04
CA PRO A 64 3.96 8.90 -30.17
C PRO A 64 5.32 9.39 -29.65
N GLY A 65 6.00 10.28 -30.40
CA GLY A 65 7.35 10.76 -30.10
C GLY A 65 8.47 10.12 -30.95
N GLY A 66 8.09 9.24 -31.89
CA GLY A 66 8.97 8.62 -32.88
C GLY A 66 9.10 7.11 -32.65
N SER A 67 8.79 6.31 -33.67
CA SER A 67 8.90 4.85 -33.59
C SER A 67 10.31 4.38 -33.94
N VAL A 68 10.85 3.44 -33.16
CA VAL A 68 11.97 2.61 -33.62
C VAL A 68 11.48 1.78 -34.82
N ASP A 69 12.25 1.71 -35.92
CA ASP A 69 11.93 0.88 -37.09
C ASP A 69 12.19 -0.60 -36.77
N VAL A 70 11.21 -1.25 -36.13
CA VAL A 70 11.29 -2.67 -35.76
C VAL A 70 11.07 -3.53 -37.00
N ALA A 71 12.13 -4.22 -37.44
CA ALA A 71 12.09 -5.11 -38.59
C ALA A 71 11.50 -6.49 -38.25
N ALA A 72 11.82 -7.02 -37.08
CA ALA A 72 11.37 -8.32 -36.58
C ALA A 72 11.57 -8.44 -35.06
N VAL A 73 10.74 -9.25 -34.42
CA VAL A 73 10.85 -9.60 -33.00
C VAL A 73 11.19 -11.08 -32.87
N TYR A 74 12.16 -11.40 -32.02
CA TYR A 74 12.72 -12.73 -31.82
C TYR A 74 12.52 -13.18 -30.38
N ALA A 75 12.06 -14.41 -30.18
CA ALA A 75 11.87 -15.03 -28.88
C ALA A 75 12.80 -16.25 -28.71
N GLN A 76 13.23 -16.49 -27.47
CA GLN A 76 13.95 -17.70 -27.09
C GLN A 76 13.00 -18.84 -26.70
N ASN A 77 11.87 -18.50 -26.06
CA ASN A 77 10.86 -19.48 -25.65
C ASN A 77 10.02 -19.92 -26.85
N VAL A 78 9.96 -21.23 -27.12
CA VAL A 78 9.19 -21.82 -28.23
C VAL A 78 7.70 -21.49 -28.11
N ASP A 79 7.15 -21.45 -26.90
CA ASP A 79 5.73 -21.14 -26.67
C ASP A 79 5.37 -19.70 -27.04
N LYS A 80 6.37 -18.83 -27.19
CA LYS A 80 6.21 -17.42 -27.60
C LYS A 80 6.25 -17.22 -29.11
N ILE A 81 6.73 -18.21 -29.88
CA ILE A 81 6.81 -18.10 -31.34
C ILE A 81 5.39 -17.96 -31.93
N GLY A 82 5.21 -17.01 -32.84
CA GLY A 82 3.94 -16.68 -33.46
C GLY A 82 3.05 -15.75 -32.64
N GLN A 83 3.33 -15.53 -31.35
CA GLN A 83 2.63 -14.51 -30.56
C GLN A 83 2.93 -13.13 -31.13
N THR A 84 1.93 -12.25 -31.16
CA THR A 84 2.11 -10.88 -31.65
C THR A 84 2.73 -10.02 -30.56
N LEU A 85 3.93 -9.51 -30.79
CA LEU A 85 4.68 -8.60 -29.92
C LEU A 85 5.02 -7.34 -30.73
N LEU A 86 4.66 -6.16 -30.21
CA LEU A 86 4.81 -4.88 -30.93
C LEU A 86 4.22 -4.89 -32.35
N GLY A 87 3.14 -5.64 -32.58
CA GLY A 87 2.51 -5.80 -33.90
C GLY A 87 3.22 -6.78 -34.84
N HIS A 88 4.30 -7.44 -34.42
CA HIS A 88 5.00 -8.47 -35.20
C HIS A 88 4.79 -9.87 -34.62
N PRO A 89 4.60 -10.92 -35.45
CA PRO A 89 4.67 -12.30 -34.96
C PRO A 89 6.10 -12.62 -34.54
N ALA A 90 6.28 -13.01 -33.27
CA ALA A 90 7.58 -13.37 -32.73
C ALA A 90 8.16 -14.58 -33.46
N GLN A 91 9.42 -14.48 -33.89
CA GLN A 91 10.13 -15.53 -34.61
C GLN A 91 11.11 -16.27 -33.68
N PRO A 92 11.50 -17.51 -33.97
CA PRO A 92 12.59 -18.16 -33.23
C PRO A 92 13.88 -17.35 -33.37
N VAL A 93 14.62 -17.16 -32.28
CA VAL A 93 15.91 -16.43 -32.30
C VAL A 93 16.92 -17.00 -33.32
N THR A 94 16.82 -18.28 -33.69
CA THR A 94 17.65 -18.89 -34.73
C THR A 94 17.46 -18.27 -36.12
N ALA A 95 16.32 -17.61 -36.39
CA ALA A 95 16.06 -16.90 -37.63
C ALA A 95 16.75 -15.53 -37.71
N LEU A 96 17.30 -15.00 -36.60
CA LEU A 96 17.94 -13.69 -36.54
C LEU A 96 19.04 -13.50 -37.60
N ALA A 97 19.82 -14.55 -37.88
CA ALA A 97 20.93 -14.53 -38.84
C ALA A 97 20.50 -14.16 -40.28
N GLY A 98 19.24 -14.42 -40.63
CA GLY A 98 18.68 -14.13 -41.95
C GLY A 98 18.12 -12.71 -42.10
N THR A 99 18.22 -11.87 -41.07
CA THR A 99 17.56 -10.55 -41.05
C THR A 99 18.49 -9.46 -41.55
N ALA A 100 18.03 -8.66 -42.50
CA ALA A 100 18.71 -7.42 -42.90
C ALA A 100 18.33 -6.29 -41.93
N VAL A 101 19.23 -6.01 -40.97
CA VAL A 101 19.08 -4.97 -39.93
C VAL A 101 20.40 -4.27 -39.65
N ASP A 102 20.29 -3.01 -39.22
CA ASP A 102 21.42 -2.17 -38.84
C ASP A 102 21.75 -2.30 -37.34
N ALA A 103 20.78 -2.75 -36.54
CA ALA A 103 20.96 -3.00 -35.12
C ALA A 103 20.11 -4.17 -34.58
N VAL A 104 20.58 -4.72 -33.46
CA VAL A 104 19.88 -5.70 -32.64
C VAL A 104 19.68 -5.10 -31.24
N PHE A 105 18.43 -4.98 -30.80
CA PHE A 105 18.08 -4.61 -29.44
C PHE A 105 17.76 -5.86 -28.63
N VAL A 106 18.56 -6.15 -27.60
CA VAL A 106 18.28 -7.22 -26.63
C VAL A 106 17.52 -6.62 -25.46
N ALA A 107 16.22 -6.91 -25.37
CA ALA A 107 15.34 -6.44 -24.31
C ALA A 107 15.65 -7.18 -22.99
N ALA A 108 16.79 -6.89 -22.38
CA ALA A 108 17.21 -7.45 -21.10
C ALA A 108 18.28 -6.57 -20.43
N PHE A 109 18.29 -6.58 -19.11
CA PHE A 109 19.46 -6.21 -18.30
C PHE A 109 20.41 -7.39 -18.17
N ASP A 110 21.66 -7.13 -17.76
CA ASP A 110 22.72 -8.14 -17.64
C ASP A 110 22.91 -8.89 -18.98
N ALA A 111 22.88 -8.13 -20.09
CA ALA A 111 22.67 -8.70 -21.43
C ALA A 111 23.92 -9.37 -22.01
N ASP A 112 25.12 -9.10 -21.50
CA ASP A 112 26.39 -9.62 -22.04
C ASP A 112 26.37 -11.13 -22.29
N ARG A 113 25.84 -11.91 -21.33
CA ARG A 113 25.73 -13.37 -21.47
C ARG A 113 24.73 -13.77 -22.54
N LEU A 114 23.59 -13.07 -22.61
CA LEU A 114 22.54 -13.32 -23.59
C LEU A 114 23.03 -13.00 -25.01
N VAL A 115 23.73 -11.87 -25.17
CA VAL A 115 24.39 -11.46 -26.42
C VAL A 115 25.45 -12.48 -26.83
N ALA A 116 26.26 -12.98 -25.88
CA ALA A 116 27.28 -13.99 -26.17
C ALA A 116 26.68 -15.29 -26.74
N HIS A 117 25.55 -15.75 -26.20
CA HIS A 117 24.87 -16.96 -26.69
C HIS A 117 24.42 -16.85 -28.15
N ILE A 118 23.95 -15.67 -28.55
CA ILE A 118 23.43 -15.43 -29.91
C ILE A 118 24.43 -14.77 -30.84
N ARG A 119 25.68 -14.53 -30.42
CA ARG A 119 26.68 -13.77 -31.19
C ARG A 119 26.87 -14.29 -32.61
N HIS A 120 26.79 -15.60 -32.79
CA HIS A 120 26.90 -16.28 -34.09
C HIS A 120 25.68 -16.08 -35.01
N LEU A 121 24.56 -15.57 -34.47
CA LEU A 121 23.32 -15.27 -35.18
C LEU A 121 23.15 -13.77 -35.46
N ILE A 122 23.95 -12.89 -34.86
CA ILE A 122 23.84 -11.45 -35.05
C ILE A 122 24.33 -11.10 -36.47
N PRO A 123 23.53 -10.40 -37.29
CA PRO A 123 23.93 -10.00 -38.65
C PRO A 123 25.24 -9.20 -38.65
N ALA A 124 26.10 -9.47 -39.63
CA ALA A 124 27.41 -8.83 -39.71
C ALA A 124 27.27 -7.30 -39.85
N GLY A 125 27.97 -6.55 -38.98
CA GLY A 125 27.93 -5.09 -38.96
C GLY A 125 26.78 -4.48 -38.16
N ALA A 126 25.82 -5.28 -37.69
CA ALA A 126 24.74 -4.78 -36.85
C ALA A 126 25.26 -4.34 -35.46
N LYS A 127 24.85 -3.15 -35.01
CA LYS A 127 25.12 -2.67 -33.65
C LYS A 127 24.26 -3.41 -32.63
N VAL A 128 24.76 -3.63 -31.43
CA VAL A 128 24.00 -4.30 -30.36
C VAL A 128 23.68 -3.32 -29.25
N TYR A 129 22.41 -3.26 -28.87
CA TYR A 129 21.89 -2.46 -27.77
C TYR A 129 21.25 -3.37 -26.72
N SER A 130 21.18 -2.92 -25.47
CA SER A 130 20.48 -3.61 -24.38
C SER A 130 19.85 -2.61 -23.42
N LEU A 131 19.20 -3.09 -22.36
CA LEU A 131 18.72 -2.25 -21.27
C LEU A 131 19.83 -1.84 -20.29
N ASP A 132 21.05 -2.37 -20.41
CA ASP A 132 22.14 -2.11 -19.46
C ASP A 132 22.46 -0.61 -19.23
N PRO A 133 22.35 0.29 -20.22
CA PRO A 133 22.52 1.73 -19.97
C PRO A 133 21.52 2.35 -18.99
N LEU A 134 20.37 1.70 -18.74
CA LEU A 134 19.34 2.15 -17.80
C LEU A 134 19.65 1.71 -16.36
N LYS A 135 20.69 0.91 -16.15
CA LYS A 135 21.05 0.42 -14.81
C LYS A 135 21.30 1.58 -13.86
N LEU A 136 20.83 1.39 -12.63
CA LEU A 136 21.17 2.32 -11.56
C LEU A 136 22.69 2.32 -11.33
N PRO A 137 23.25 3.47 -10.92
CA PRO A 137 24.61 3.57 -10.42
C PRO A 137 24.93 2.48 -9.38
N ALA A 138 26.17 1.96 -9.40
CA ALA A 138 26.57 0.80 -8.60
C ALA A 138 26.56 1.03 -7.08
N ASP A 139 26.58 2.29 -6.65
CA ASP A 139 26.39 2.75 -5.27
C ASP A 139 24.93 2.66 -4.80
N LEU A 140 23.96 2.64 -5.72
CA LEU A 140 22.54 2.41 -5.44
C LEU A 140 22.12 0.92 -5.52
N LEU A 141 23.07 0.00 -5.71
CA LEU A 141 22.79 -1.44 -5.80
C LEU A 141 23.19 -2.16 -4.51
N THR A 142 22.21 -2.83 -3.90
CA THR A 142 22.38 -3.72 -2.74
C THR A 142 23.02 -5.05 -3.16
N ASP A 143 22.51 -5.71 -4.19
CA ASP A 143 23.10 -6.86 -4.87
C ASP A 143 23.71 -6.43 -6.21
N ARG A 144 25.05 -6.35 -6.25
CA ARG A 144 25.80 -5.98 -7.45
C ARG A 144 25.95 -7.11 -8.48
N ARG A 145 25.56 -8.35 -8.14
CA ARG A 145 25.71 -9.52 -9.03
C ARG A 145 24.50 -9.71 -9.94
N THR A 146 23.31 -9.38 -9.44
CA THR A 146 22.05 -9.58 -10.15
C THR A 146 21.29 -8.26 -10.15
N TYR A 147 21.24 -7.56 -11.28
CA TYR A 147 20.66 -6.21 -11.30
C TYR A 147 19.19 -6.21 -10.85
N LEU A 148 18.39 -7.19 -11.31
CA LEU A 148 16.97 -7.32 -10.97
C LEU A 148 16.69 -8.05 -9.63
N ALA A 149 17.68 -8.20 -8.76
CA ALA A 149 17.44 -8.70 -7.40
C ALA A 149 16.43 -7.79 -6.67
N PRO A 150 15.41 -8.33 -5.96
CA PRO A 150 14.40 -7.51 -5.28
C PRO A 150 14.98 -6.44 -4.35
N LEU A 151 16.08 -6.76 -3.64
CA LEU A 151 16.75 -5.84 -2.72
C LEU A 151 17.41 -4.62 -3.39
N ASN A 152 17.56 -4.61 -4.71
CA ASN A 152 17.99 -3.42 -5.46
C ASN A 152 16.85 -2.43 -5.69
N PHE A 153 15.61 -2.81 -5.40
CA PHE A 153 14.42 -2.01 -5.67
C PHE A 153 13.47 -1.98 -4.47
N ALA A 154 14.04 -1.87 -3.26
CA ALA A 154 13.29 -1.56 -2.05
C ALA A 154 12.79 -0.11 -2.11
N THR A 155 11.66 0.09 -2.78
CA THR A 155 11.15 1.40 -3.20
C THR A 155 9.69 1.58 -2.81
N ASN A 156 9.27 2.82 -2.56
CA ASN A 156 7.87 3.19 -2.35
C ASN A 156 7.61 4.68 -2.67
N TYR A 157 6.34 5.04 -2.82
CA TYR A 157 5.86 6.41 -3.02
C TYR A 157 5.04 6.86 -1.82
N ALA A 158 5.18 8.12 -1.42
CA ALA A 158 4.35 8.75 -0.40
C ALA A 158 3.71 10.04 -0.92
N PHE A 159 2.42 10.26 -0.67
CA PHE A 159 1.82 11.58 -0.84
C PHE A 159 2.54 12.59 0.05
N PHE A 160 2.91 13.73 -0.52
CA PHE A 160 3.73 14.72 0.17
C PHE A 160 3.26 16.12 -0.18
N ARG A 161 2.89 16.90 0.82
CA ARG A 161 2.47 18.30 0.68
C ARG A 161 3.03 19.16 1.80
N ASP A 162 3.34 20.41 1.46
CA ASP A 162 3.63 21.48 2.40
C ASP A 162 3.10 22.81 1.84
N GLY A 163 2.02 23.32 2.42
CA GLY A 163 1.41 24.57 1.97
C GLY A 163 0.02 24.78 2.53
N ALA A 164 -0.42 26.05 2.59
CA ALA A 164 -1.74 26.43 3.12
C ALA A 164 -2.04 25.87 4.53
N GLY A 165 -1.02 25.75 5.39
CA GLY A 165 -1.15 25.20 6.75
C GLY A 165 -1.35 23.69 6.81
N HIS A 166 -1.14 22.96 5.71
CA HIS A 166 -1.15 21.50 5.65
C HIS A 166 0.25 20.95 5.40
N HIS A 167 0.57 19.89 6.14
CA HIS A 167 1.89 19.25 6.14
C HIS A 167 1.76 17.73 6.11
N THR A 168 2.84 17.07 5.69
CA THR A 168 2.95 15.61 5.68
C THR A 168 4.26 15.18 6.32
N ARG A 169 4.24 14.01 6.95
CA ARG A 169 5.41 13.44 7.60
C ARG A 169 5.44 11.93 7.41
N VAL A 170 6.47 11.44 6.74
CA VAL A 170 6.77 10.01 6.61
C VAL A 170 7.56 9.57 7.84
N VAL A 171 7.12 8.50 8.50
CA VAL A 171 7.76 7.90 9.67
C VAL A 171 7.91 6.40 9.48
N THR A 172 9.13 5.89 9.63
CA THR A 172 9.44 4.45 9.62
C THR A 172 10.54 4.14 10.63
N ALA A 173 11.02 2.89 10.65
CA ALA A 173 12.14 2.45 11.45
C ALA A 173 13.23 1.83 10.57
N ASN A 174 14.48 1.87 11.00
CA ASN A 174 15.56 1.09 10.39
C ASN A 174 15.49 -0.39 10.84
N TYR A 175 14.41 -1.07 10.43
CA TYR A 175 14.23 -2.50 10.69
C TYR A 175 15.08 -3.38 9.76
N TRP A 176 15.66 -2.83 8.69
CA TRP A 176 16.57 -3.58 7.81
C TRP A 176 17.84 -4.02 8.53
N SER A 177 18.36 -3.21 9.46
CA SER A 177 19.50 -3.60 10.29
C SER A 177 19.20 -4.80 11.19
N SER A 178 17.94 -4.98 11.63
CA SER A 178 17.50 -6.22 12.31
C SER A 178 17.62 -7.48 11.42
N TYR A 179 17.61 -7.31 10.10
CA TYR A 179 17.84 -8.38 9.12
C TYR A 179 19.31 -8.48 8.67
N GLY A 180 20.22 -7.72 9.29
CA GLY A 180 21.66 -7.75 8.99
C GLY A 180 22.14 -6.72 7.97
N ALA A 181 21.33 -5.70 7.63
CA ALA A 181 21.82 -4.56 6.85
C ALA A 181 22.88 -3.79 7.66
N ALA A 182 24.07 -3.60 7.08
CA ALA A 182 25.19 -2.96 7.76
C ALA A 182 25.03 -1.45 7.85
N GLU A 183 24.88 -0.78 6.70
CA GLU A 183 24.80 0.69 6.60
C GLU A 183 23.77 1.10 5.54
N PRO A 184 22.48 0.77 5.76
CA PRO A 184 21.44 1.18 4.82
C PRO A 184 21.26 2.70 4.83
N TYR A 185 20.90 3.27 3.68
CA TYR A 185 20.60 4.69 3.52
C TYR A 185 19.43 4.89 2.55
N LEU A 186 18.82 6.07 2.57
CA LEU A 186 17.75 6.43 1.62
C LEU A 186 18.33 7.25 0.47
N TRP A 187 17.87 6.95 -0.75
CA TRP A 187 17.87 7.88 -1.87
C TRP A 187 16.43 8.38 -2.09
N LEU A 188 16.27 9.69 -2.19
CA LEU A 188 14.97 10.37 -2.15
C LEU A 188 14.83 11.32 -3.34
N CYS A 189 13.62 11.35 -3.92
CA CYS A 189 13.28 12.27 -5.00
C CYS A 189 11.87 12.82 -4.78
N LEU A 190 11.76 14.14 -4.59
CA LEU A 190 10.50 14.83 -4.41
C LEU A 190 10.02 15.40 -5.76
N PHE A 191 8.76 15.11 -6.09
CA PHE A 191 8.06 15.65 -7.24
C PHE A 191 6.96 16.64 -6.80
N ASP A 192 6.72 17.68 -7.60
CA ASP A 192 5.57 18.57 -7.45
C ASP A 192 4.29 17.99 -8.07
N GLU A 193 3.25 18.83 -8.19
CA GLU A 193 1.93 18.43 -8.72
C GLU A 193 2.00 18.05 -10.20
N ASP A 194 2.90 18.68 -10.96
CA ASP A 194 3.11 18.44 -12.40
C ASP A 194 4.13 17.34 -12.67
N GLY A 195 4.67 16.71 -11.60
CA GLY A 195 5.66 15.65 -11.69
C GLY A 195 7.08 16.15 -11.99
N GLN A 196 7.34 17.45 -11.82
CA GLN A 196 8.68 18.00 -11.91
C GLN A 196 9.45 17.73 -10.63
N VAL A 197 10.74 17.47 -10.77
CA VAL A 197 11.63 17.21 -9.64
C VAL A 197 11.90 18.51 -8.89
N LEU A 198 11.48 18.59 -7.64
CA LEU A 198 11.78 19.71 -6.74
C LEU A 198 13.13 19.52 -6.03
N ALA A 199 13.41 18.30 -5.55
CA ALA A 199 14.63 18.00 -4.80
C ALA A 199 15.03 16.53 -4.92
N ARG A 200 16.34 16.27 -4.81
CA ARG A 200 16.94 14.93 -4.73
C ARG A 200 18.04 14.93 -3.67
N TRP A 201 18.04 13.94 -2.79
CA TRP A 201 19.05 13.84 -1.74
C TRP A 201 19.22 12.40 -1.25
N THR A 202 20.28 12.19 -0.48
CA THR A 202 20.51 10.96 0.27
C THR A 202 20.41 11.23 1.76
N GLN A 203 19.89 10.27 2.52
CA GLN A 203 19.75 10.38 3.97
C GLN A 203 20.27 9.10 4.63
N GLU A 204 21.27 9.22 5.49
CA GLU A 204 21.75 8.11 6.32
C GLU A 204 20.64 7.64 7.27
N LEU A 205 20.54 6.33 7.48
CA LEU A 205 19.62 5.79 8.47
C LEU A 205 20.25 5.82 9.87
N PRO A 206 19.44 6.00 10.92
CA PRO A 206 19.90 5.83 12.30
C PRO A 206 20.34 4.39 12.55
N GLY A 207 20.86 4.14 13.75
CA GLY A 207 21.21 2.78 14.21
C GLY A 207 20.05 1.78 14.12
N ALA A 208 20.34 0.51 14.40
CA ALA A 208 19.36 -0.57 14.28
C ALA A 208 18.07 -0.25 15.03
N ASP A 209 16.92 -0.44 14.37
CA ASP A 209 15.59 -0.12 14.88
C ASP A 209 15.36 1.38 15.23
N GLY A 210 16.26 2.28 14.83
CA GLY A 210 16.07 3.72 15.00
C GLY A 210 14.97 4.30 14.12
N THR A 211 14.33 5.37 14.57
CA THR A 211 13.22 6.05 13.87
C THR A 211 13.75 6.93 12.75
N VAL A 212 13.13 6.78 11.58
CA VAL A 212 13.41 7.57 10.38
C VAL A 212 12.24 8.51 10.14
N VAL A 213 12.52 9.79 9.96
CA VAL A 213 11.52 10.83 9.71
C VAL A 213 11.90 11.64 8.50
N ILE A 214 10.91 11.87 7.63
CA ILE A 214 10.98 12.85 6.54
C ILE A 214 9.75 13.74 6.66
N ASP A 215 9.96 14.99 7.03
CA ASP A 215 8.89 15.96 7.30
C ASP A 215 8.86 17.03 6.20
N SER A 216 7.67 17.30 5.66
CA SER A 216 7.50 18.18 4.50
C SER A 216 7.92 19.62 4.78
N ALA A 217 7.68 20.11 6.00
CA ALA A 217 8.05 21.46 6.39
C ALA A 217 9.57 21.57 6.55
N ALA A 218 10.21 20.52 7.08
CA ALA A 218 11.67 20.43 7.15
C ALA A 218 12.31 20.40 5.75
N VAL A 219 11.81 19.54 4.85
CA VAL A 219 12.28 19.42 3.47
C VAL A 219 12.10 20.74 2.72
N ARG A 220 10.92 21.36 2.81
CA ARG A 220 10.66 22.65 2.18
C ARG A 220 11.66 23.71 2.63
N LYS A 221 11.92 23.78 3.93
CA LYS A 221 12.87 24.73 4.52
C LYS A 221 14.32 24.44 4.11
N GLU A 222 14.73 23.17 4.11
CA GLU A 222 16.09 22.76 3.78
C GLU A 222 16.46 23.08 2.33
N PHE A 223 15.54 22.85 1.40
CA PHE A 223 15.76 23.06 -0.03
C PHE A 223 15.24 24.41 -0.55
N ASP A 224 14.75 25.30 0.33
CA ASP A 224 14.18 26.61 -0.02
C ASP A 224 13.07 26.52 -1.11
N LEU A 225 12.13 25.59 -0.90
CA LEU A 225 11.08 25.29 -1.87
C LEU A 225 9.84 26.18 -1.67
N PRO A 226 9.10 26.50 -2.75
CA PRO A 226 7.75 27.05 -2.63
C PRO A 226 6.80 26.05 -1.94
N GLU A 227 5.57 26.48 -1.68
CA GLU A 227 4.52 25.53 -1.31
C GLU A 227 4.35 24.48 -2.42
N PHE A 228 4.08 23.24 -2.04
CA PHE A 228 3.92 22.14 -2.99
C PHE A 228 2.87 21.12 -2.52
N THR A 229 2.30 20.42 -3.48
CA THR A 229 1.58 19.16 -3.29
C THR A 229 2.06 18.21 -4.37
N GLY A 230 2.44 16.98 -4.01
CA GLY A 230 3.03 16.05 -4.95
C GLY A 230 3.30 14.71 -4.28
N GLN A 231 4.44 14.11 -4.64
CA GLN A 231 4.81 12.81 -4.11
C GLN A 231 6.32 12.65 -3.90
N LEU A 232 6.67 11.93 -2.85
CA LEU A 232 8.04 11.56 -2.51
C LEU A 232 8.29 10.12 -2.95
N PHE A 233 9.29 9.93 -3.82
CA PHE A 233 9.85 8.62 -4.12
C PHE A 233 10.95 8.28 -3.11
N ILE A 234 10.86 7.09 -2.52
CA ILE A 234 11.76 6.57 -1.49
C ILE A 234 12.42 5.32 -2.04
N HIS A 235 13.76 5.26 -2.01
CA HIS A 235 14.55 4.08 -2.32
C HIS A 235 15.49 3.78 -1.15
N VAL A 236 15.36 2.61 -0.53
CA VAL A 236 16.26 2.11 0.52
C VAL A 236 17.40 1.33 -0.12
N VAL A 237 18.62 1.84 0.00
CA VAL A 237 19.83 1.19 -0.49
C VAL A 237 20.49 0.41 0.66
N GLY A 238 21.02 -0.77 0.38
CA GLY A 238 21.62 -1.64 1.40
C GLY A 238 20.58 -2.42 2.22
N ALA A 239 19.34 -2.51 1.76
CA ALA A 239 18.24 -3.20 2.44
C ALA A 239 18.54 -4.71 2.64
N ALA A 240 18.08 -5.27 3.76
CA ALA A 240 18.16 -6.69 4.06
C ALA A 240 16.78 -7.25 4.47
N GLY A 241 16.61 -8.57 4.33
CA GLY A 241 15.35 -9.26 4.67
C GLY A 241 14.33 -9.24 3.53
N HIS A 242 13.80 -8.07 3.18
CA HIS A 242 12.79 -7.91 2.13
C HIS A 242 12.83 -6.52 1.46
N ASP A 243 12.22 -6.40 0.28
CA ASP A 243 12.15 -5.17 -0.53
C ASP A 243 10.91 -4.30 -0.24
N VAL A 244 10.10 -4.70 0.73
CA VAL A 244 8.93 -3.93 1.19
C VAL A 244 9.39 -2.76 2.05
N VAL A 245 8.97 -1.54 1.72
CA VAL A 245 9.26 -0.31 2.48
C VAL A 245 7.99 0.13 3.18
N LYS A 246 7.95 -0.16 4.49
CA LYS A 246 6.80 0.14 5.35
C LYS A 246 6.97 1.52 5.96
N TYR A 247 5.93 2.33 5.97
CA TYR A 247 5.94 3.61 6.65
C TYR A 247 4.54 4.00 7.11
N ALA A 248 4.49 4.96 8.02
CA ALA A 248 3.29 5.72 8.27
C ALA A 248 3.44 7.14 7.72
N LEU A 249 2.38 7.64 7.11
CA LEU A 249 2.26 9.01 6.64
C LEU A 249 1.29 9.74 7.55
N ASP A 250 1.82 10.61 8.38
CA ASP A 250 1.02 11.58 9.13
C ASP A 250 0.68 12.75 8.21
N THR A 251 -0.57 13.19 8.24
CA THR A 251 -1.02 14.47 7.69
C THR A 251 -1.43 15.35 8.86
N TYR A 252 -0.79 16.50 9.00
CA TYR A 252 -1.04 17.41 10.10
C TYR A 252 -1.19 18.84 9.57
N GLY A 253 -1.63 19.75 10.42
CA GLY A 253 -1.72 21.16 10.05
C GLY A 253 -1.42 22.09 11.21
N ASP A 254 -1.24 23.36 10.87
CA ASP A 254 -1.09 24.46 11.84
C ASP A 254 -2.31 24.56 12.76
N ALA A 255 -3.49 24.22 12.25
CA ALA A 255 -4.74 24.16 13.00
C ALA A 255 -4.88 22.85 13.80
N ALA A 256 -5.56 22.94 14.95
CA ALA A 256 -5.78 21.84 15.89
C ALA A 256 -6.65 20.69 15.33
N ASP A 257 -7.44 20.98 14.32
CA ASP A 257 -8.43 20.11 13.70
C ASP A 257 -7.92 19.32 12.48
N THR A 258 -6.66 19.54 12.07
CA THR A 258 -6.06 18.84 10.93
C THR A 258 -5.12 17.75 11.42
N LEU A 259 -5.61 16.52 11.50
CA LEU A 259 -4.81 15.35 11.87
C LEU A 259 -5.35 14.10 11.16
N SER A 260 -4.48 13.36 10.50
CA SER A 260 -4.77 12.08 9.87
C SER A 260 -3.51 11.24 9.78
N CYS A 261 -3.68 9.94 9.58
CA CYS A 261 -2.57 9.07 9.29
C CYS A 261 -3.00 7.93 8.38
N THR A 262 -2.06 7.47 7.57
CA THR A 262 -2.18 6.25 6.77
C THR A 262 -0.92 5.44 6.93
N HIS A 263 -1.00 4.13 6.78
CA HIS A 263 0.16 3.25 6.72
C HIS A 263 0.26 2.61 5.34
N ASP A 264 1.49 2.50 4.84
CA ASP A 264 1.77 1.79 3.60
C ASP A 264 2.96 0.85 3.73
N ALA A 265 3.02 -0.11 2.82
CA ALA A 265 4.03 -1.15 2.71
C ALA A 265 4.35 -1.49 1.25
N ASN A 266 3.35 -1.51 0.36
CA ASN A 266 3.46 -2.16 -0.93
C ASN A 266 3.41 -1.15 -2.08
N ALA A 267 4.53 -1.01 -2.78
CA ALA A 267 4.64 -0.14 -3.94
C ALA A 267 4.24 -0.85 -5.25
N TRP A 268 3.07 -1.51 -5.27
CA TRP A 268 2.59 -2.27 -6.43
C TRP A 268 1.38 -1.60 -7.05
N PRO A 269 1.51 -1.00 -8.25
CA PRO A 269 0.36 -0.54 -9.01
C PRO A 269 -0.59 -1.69 -9.34
N SER A 270 -1.90 -1.43 -9.28
CA SER A 270 -2.97 -2.39 -9.55
C SER A 270 -3.89 -1.91 -10.66
N ASP A 271 -4.57 -2.84 -11.32
CA ASP A 271 -5.63 -2.54 -12.27
C ASP A 271 -6.82 -1.86 -11.59
N PHE A 272 -7.14 -2.29 -10.38
CA PHE A 272 -8.31 -1.84 -9.62
C PHE A 272 -7.99 -1.56 -8.16
N TYR A 273 -8.70 -0.57 -7.61
CA TYR A 273 -8.76 -0.28 -6.17
C TYR A 273 -10.21 -0.11 -5.73
N ALA A 274 -10.50 -0.49 -4.49
CA ALA A 274 -11.82 -0.36 -3.88
C ALA A 274 -11.73 0.12 -2.43
N GLY A 275 -12.86 0.51 -1.84
CA GLY A 275 -12.92 1.15 -0.52
C GLY A 275 -12.82 2.68 -0.56
N LEU A 276 -13.05 3.30 -1.72
CA LEU A 276 -13.30 4.73 -1.84
C LEU A 276 -14.78 5.01 -1.50
N PRO A 277 -15.10 5.78 -0.45
CA PRO A 277 -16.50 6.08 -0.13
C PRO A 277 -17.10 7.11 -1.08
N ALA A 278 -18.39 6.97 -1.41
CA ALA A 278 -19.16 8.08 -1.94
C ALA A 278 -19.36 9.18 -0.88
N PRO A 279 -19.46 10.46 -1.27
CA PRO A 279 -19.62 11.57 -0.33
C PRO A 279 -20.99 11.53 0.39
N ARG A 280 -21.03 11.92 1.66
CA ARG A 280 -22.26 12.44 2.28
C ARG A 280 -22.61 13.82 1.70
N ALA A 281 -23.84 14.27 1.95
CA ALA A 281 -24.29 15.60 1.49
C ALA A 281 -23.45 16.78 2.03
N ASP A 282 -22.81 16.60 3.19
CA ASP A 282 -21.91 17.57 3.83
C ASP A 282 -20.41 17.26 3.59
N GLU A 283 -20.11 16.32 2.69
CA GLU A 283 -18.75 15.87 2.41
C GLU A 283 -18.37 16.10 0.95
N ARG A 284 -17.10 16.42 0.74
CA ARG A 284 -16.42 16.35 -0.55
C ARG A 284 -15.33 15.29 -0.46
N VAL A 285 -15.27 14.39 -1.44
CA VAL A 285 -14.27 13.31 -1.47
C VAL A 285 -13.33 13.55 -2.65
N ILE A 286 -12.04 13.72 -2.36
CA ILE A 286 -10.97 13.91 -3.34
C ILE A 286 -10.14 12.64 -3.40
N LEU A 287 -10.02 12.03 -4.58
CA LEU A 287 -9.04 10.98 -4.87
C LEU A 287 -7.73 11.62 -5.35
N TRP A 288 -6.64 11.37 -4.64
CA TRP A 288 -5.29 11.77 -5.05
C TRP A 288 -4.71 10.73 -6.01
N VAL A 289 -4.75 11.03 -7.30
CA VAL A 289 -4.14 10.20 -8.35
C VAL A 289 -2.67 10.54 -8.48
N GLN A 290 -1.79 9.62 -8.09
CA GLN A 290 -0.34 9.83 -8.01
C GLN A 290 0.39 8.96 -9.04
N ASN A 291 0.57 9.45 -10.27
CA ASN A 291 1.23 8.67 -11.32
C ASN A 291 2.57 8.12 -10.82
N SER A 292 2.79 6.82 -10.93
CA SER A 292 4.00 6.18 -10.40
C SER A 292 5.04 5.87 -11.48
N HIS A 293 4.83 6.33 -12.72
CA HIS A 293 5.65 5.97 -13.88
C HIS A 293 6.24 7.20 -14.59
N PRO A 294 7.35 7.00 -15.35
CA PRO A 294 7.96 8.04 -16.18
C PRO A 294 7.20 8.33 -17.49
N CYS A 295 6.05 7.68 -17.74
CA CYS A 295 5.13 7.99 -18.83
C CYS A 295 3.88 8.71 -18.31
N PRO A 296 3.20 9.50 -19.15
CA PRO A 296 1.91 10.06 -18.78
C PRO A 296 0.84 8.97 -18.66
N ILE A 297 -0.12 9.18 -17.77
CA ILE A 297 -1.39 8.45 -17.78
C ILE A 297 -2.26 9.08 -18.86
N PRO A 298 -2.63 8.35 -19.92
CA PRO A 298 -3.45 8.91 -20.99
C PRO A 298 -4.85 9.31 -20.51
N ALA A 299 -5.45 10.31 -21.15
CA ALA A 299 -6.87 10.62 -20.96
C ALA A 299 -7.73 9.36 -21.19
N GLY A 300 -8.73 9.18 -20.32
CA GLY A 300 -9.61 8.01 -20.29
C GLY A 300 -8.99 6.73 -19.74
N ALA A 301 -7.72 6.73 -19.31
CA ALA A 301 -7.10 5.54 -18.73
C ALA A 301 -7.54 5.26 -17.28
N VAL A 302 -7.93 6.31 -16.54
CA VAL A 302 -8.50 6.21 -15.19
C VAL A 302 -10.00 6.41 -15.27
N ALA A 303 -10.77 5.61 -14.55
CA ALA A 303 -12.22 5.72 -14.49
C ALA A 303 -12.76 5.37 -13.11
N LEU A 304 -13.94 5.89 -12.78
CA LEU A 304 -14.68 5.57 -11.56
C LEU A 304 -16.03 4.94 -11.91
N ASN A 305 -16.45 3.94 -11.15
CA ASN A 305 -17.81 3.40 -11.18
C ASN A 305 -18.31 3.16 -9.75
N LEU A 306 -19.64 3.15 -9.58
CA LEU A 306 -20.23 2.60 -8.36
C LEU A 306 -19.89 1.11 -8.29
N MET A 307 -19.55 0.64 -7.09
CA MET A 307 -19.25 -0.75 -6.81
C MET A 307 -20.41 -1.64 -7.26
N GLY A 308 -20.13 -2.69 -8.03
CA GLY A 308 -21.14 -3.59 -8.58
C GLY A 308 -21.81 -3.11 -9.88
N HIS A 309 -21.54 -1.90 -10.35
CA HIS A 309 -22.03 -1.39 -11.63
C HIS A 309 -20.98 -1.53 -12.74
N GLU A 310 -21.41 -1.89 -13.96
CA GLU A 310 -20.52 -2.07 -15.10
C GLU A 310 -20.07 -0.74 -15.75
N THR A 311 -20.92 0.29 -15.67
CA THR A 311 -20.69 1.59 -16.30
C THR A 311 -19.68 2.41 -15.50
N ALA A 312 -18.52 2.66 -16.10
CA ALA A 312 -17.51 3.56 -15.57
C ALA A 312 -17.50 4.89 -16.32
N VAL A 313 -17.23 5.95 -15.58
CA VAL A 313 -17.04 7.29 -16.11
C VAL A 313 -15.55 7.56 -16.15
N GLU A 314 -15.04 7.75 -17.37
CA GLU A 314 -13.63 7.96 -17.66
C GLU A 314 -13.21 9.40 -17.31
N LEU A 315 -12.01 9.53 -16.74
CA LEU A 315 -11.35 10.81 -16.53
C LEU A 315 -10.76 11.29 -17.86
N ASP A 316 -11.40 12.26 -18.52
CA ASP A 316 -10.90 12.89 -19.74
C ASP A 316 -9.78 13.91 -19.43
N ARG A 317 -8.69 13.41 -18.85
CA ARG A 317 -7.51 14.21 -18.51
C ARG A 317 -6.25 13.34 -18.56
N GLU A 318 -5.25 13.80 -19.29
CA GLU A 318 -3.90 13.25 -19.20
C GLU A 318 -3.23 13.71 -17.89
N ILE A 319 -2.54 12.81 -17.21
CA ILE A 319 -1.75 13.10 -15.99
C ILE A 319 -0.29 12.85 -16.31
N GLY A 320 0.56 13.88 -16.14
CA GLY A 320 1.97 13.82 -16.50
C GLY A 320 2.77 12.74 -15.74
N PRO A 321 3.97 12.38 -16.23
CA PRO A 321 4.90 11.49 -15.53
C PRO A 321 5.12 11.93 -14.08
N TYR A 322 4.96 11.03 -13.12
CA TYR A 322 5.10 11.34 -11.68
C TYR A 322 4.20 12.47 -11.12
N ALA A 323 3.24 12.97 -11.89
CA ALA A 323 2.35 14.03 -11.46
C ALA A 323 1.33 13.56 -10.41
N THR A 324 0.84 14.49 -9.60
CA THR A 324 -0.21 14.28 -8.60
C THR A 324 -1.44 15.10 -8.95
N TYR A 325 -2.58 14.45 -9.10
CA TYR A 325 -3.83 15.10 -9.49
C TYR A 325 -4.93 14.89 -8.43
N ALA A 326 -5.59 15.98 -8.05
CA ALA A 326 -6.72 15.98 -7.13
C ALA A 326 -8.04 15.76 -7.89
N LEU A 327 -8.52 14.52 -7.95
CA LEU A 327 -9.77 14.17 -8.61
C LEU A 327 -10.94 14.28 -7.62
N ASP A 328 -11.84 15.23 -7.83
CA ASP A 328 -13.10 15.28 -7.09
C ASP A 328 -14.04 14.15 -7.57
N VAL A 329 -14.45 13.25 -6.67
CA VAL A 329 -15.33 12.12 -7.01
C VAL A 329 -16.64 12.61 -7.65
N ALA A 330 -17.19 13.73 -7.17
CA ALA A 330 -18.44 14.28 -7.69
C ALA A 330 -18.33 14.79 -9.13
N SER A 331 -17.11 15.03 -9.65
CA SER A 331 -16.91 15.45 -11.04
C SER A 331 -17.18 14.33 -12.05
N LEU A 332 -17.02 13.06 -11.66
CA LEU A 332 -17.31 11.89 -12.48
C LEU A 332 -18.59 11.18 -12.07
N LEU A 333 -18.90 11.19 -10.76
CA LEU A 333 -20.07 10.52 -10.18
C LEU A 333 -20.90 11.51 -9.35
N PRO A 334 -21.61 12.48 -9.98
CA PRO A 334 -22.31 13.55 -9.26
C PRO A 334 -23.50 13.07 -8.40
N ASP A 335 -24.08 11.91 -8.75
CA ASP A 335 -25.23 11.33 -8.04
C ASP A 335 -24.81 10.30 -6.97
N ALA A 336 -23.51 10.03 -6.85
CA ALA A 336 -23.00 9.10 -5.84
C ALA A 336 -23.23 9.68 -4.43
N HIS A 337 -23.77 8.86 -3.54
CA HIS A 337 -24.05 9.27 -2.17
C HIS A 337 -23.68 8.17 -1.18
N TRP A 338 -23.16 8.56 -0.04
CA TRP A 338 -22.93 7.64 1.07
C TRP A 338 -24.24 6.89 1.43
N PRO A 339 -24.23 5.56 1.63
CA PRO A 339 -23.07 4.69 1.81
C PRO A 339 -22.64 3.89 0.56
N GLN A 340 -22.92 4.39 -0.64
CA GLN A 340 -22.39 3.80 -1.86
C GLN A 340 -20.86 3.77 -1.86
N GLN A 341 -20.31 2.78 -2.54
CA GLN A 341 -18.86 2.55 -2.66
C GLN A 341 -18.43 2.80 -4.10
N VAL A 342 -17.21 3.31 -4.27
CA VAL A 342 -16.63 3.61 -5.57
C VAL A 342 -15.49 2.65 -5.85
N GLU A 343 -15.51 2.06 -7.04
CA GLU A 343 -14.44 1.27 -7.64
C GLU A 343 -13.59 2.19 -8.53
N ILE A 344 -12.27 2.07 -8.41
CA ILE A 344 -11.29 2.85 -9.16
C ILE A 344 -10.65 1.94 -10.20
N ARG A 345 -10.84 2.25 -11.48
CA ARG A 345 -10.10 1.63 -12.58
C ARG A 345 -8.82 2.40 -12.80
N ALA A 346 -7.71 1.84 -12.35
CA ALA A 346 -6.40 2.50 -12.30
C ALA A 346 -5.42 2.01 -13.38
N GLY A 347 -5.64 0.82 -13.94
CA GLY A 347 -4.86 0.30 -15.06
C GLY A 347 -3.35 0.17 -14.79
N LYS A 348 -2.95 -0.05 -13.52
CA LYS A 348 -1.57 -0.11 -13.04
C LYS A 348 -0.75 1.16 -13.23
N HIS A 349 -1.39 2.32 -13.40
CA HIS A 349 -0.70 3.59 -13.58
C HIS A 349 -0.13 4.19 -12.29
N PHE A 350 -0.69 3.82 -11.13
CA PHE A 350 -0.25 4.35 -9.84
C PHE A 350 -0.32 3.30 -8.75
N VAL A 351 0.62 3.40 -7.81
CA VAL A 351 0.59 2.71 -6.50
C VAL A 351 -0.62 3.18 -5.70
N ARG A 352 -1.06 2.37 -4.73
CA ARG A 352 -2.23 2.61 -3.88
C ARG A 352 -2.45 4.10 -3.59
N PRO A 353 -3.53 4.71 -4.12
CA PRO A 353 -3.75 6.14 -4.00
C PRO A 353 -4.22 6.47 -2.59
N ARG A 354 -4.47 7.77 -2.34
CA ARG A 354 -5.12 8.24 -1.12
C ARG A 354 -6.39 8.98 -1.46
N TYR A 355 -7.32 9.06 -0.53
CA TYR A 355 -8.43 10.00 -0.65
C TYR A 355 -8.49 10.92 0.57
N GLU A 356 -8.93 12.14 0.33
CA GLU A 356 -9.17 13.15 1.34
C GLU A 356 -10.66 13.47 1.38
N VAL A 357 -11.25 13.36 2.57
CA VAL A 357 -12.62 13.78 2.80
C VAL A 357 -12.61 15.12 3.52
N ILE A 358 -13.26 16.09 2.91
CA ILE A 358 -13.49 17.42 3.45
C ILE A 358 -14.94 17.49 3.89
N ARG A 359 -15.18 17.52 5.20
CA ARG A 359 -16.52 17.67 5.76
C ARG A 359 -16.72 19.10 6.22
N THR A 360 -17.76 19.77 5.73
CA THR A 360 -18.09 21.13 6.16
C THR A 360 -19.32 21.09 7.05
N ASP A 361 -19.17 21.50 8.31
CA ASP A 361 -20.30 21.54 9.23
C ASP A 361 -21.27 22.70 8.96
N ALA A 362 -22.39 22.74 9.69
CA ALA A 362 -23.40 23.79 9.53
C ALA A 362 -22.90 25.21 9.87
N ALA A 363 -21.79 25.33 10.60
CA ALA A 363 -21.13 26.60 10.90
C ALA A 363 -20.09 27.00 9.82
N GLY A 364 -19.88 26.15 8.81
CA GLY A 364 -18.91 26.37 7.74
C GLY A 364 -17.49 25.93 8.06
N VAL A 365 -17.27 25.22 9.16
CA VAL A 365 -15.94 24.72 9.53
C VAL A 365 -15.63 23.46 8.73
N ALA A 366 -14.53 23.49 7.97
CA ALA A 366 -14.06 22.36 7.18
C ALA A 366 -13.11 21.48 8.00
N ARG A 367 -13.41 20.18 8.10
CA ARG A 367 -12.55 19.18 8.72
C ARG A 367 -12.05 18.20 7.67
N HIS A 368 -10.76 17.95 7.70
CA HIS A 368 -10.05 17.15 6.72
C HIS A 368 -9.66 15.82 7.33
N ARG A 369 -9.89 14.74 6.59
CA ARG A 369 -9.29 13.45 6.91
C ARG A 369 -8.78 12.76 5.67
N ILE A 370 -7.64 12.08 5.81
CA ILE A 370 -7.03 11.30 4.73
C ILE A 370 -7.02 9.83 5.11
N ALA A 371 -7.39 8.99 4.16
CA ALA A 371 -7.29 7.54 4.21
C ALA A 371 -6.89 7.00 2.82
N HIS A 372 -6.90 5.68 2.65
CA HIS A 372 -6.55 5.04 1.38
C HIS A 372 -7.56 3.97 1.00
N PRO A 373 -7.86 3.78 -0.31
CA PRO A 373 -8.52 2.57 -0.79
C PRO A 373 -7.50 1.40 -0.75
N ASN A 374 -7.96 0.18 -1.04
CA ASN A 374 -7.11 -1.01 -1.08
C ASN A 374 -7.12 -1.66 -2.46
N VAL A 375 -6.13 -2.52 -2.70
CA VAL A 375 -6.01 -3.27 -3.96
C VAL A 375 -7.20 -4.21 -4.09
N GLU A 376 -8.00 -3.98 -5.11
CA GLU A 376 -9.00 -4.93 -5.55
C GLU A 376 -8.34 -6.00 -6.42
N ARG A 377 -8.63 -7.26 -6.11
CA ARG A 377 -7.93 -8.42 -6.64
C ARG A 377 -8.68 -9.02 -7.83
N MET A 378 -8.00 -9.09 -8.97
CA MET A 378 -8.53 -9.77 -10.16
C MET A 378 -8.19 -11.27 -10.20
N ASP A 379 -7.18 -11.68 -9.44
CA ASP A 379 -6.68 -13.04 -9.40
C ASP A 379 -7.43 -13.92 -8.39
N LEU A 380 -8.18 -13.30 -7.48
CA LEU A 380 -9.00 -14.01 -6.51
C LEU A 380 -10.32 -14.45 -7.12
N LYS A 381 -10.72 -15.66 -6.71
CA LYS A 381 -11.99 -16.29 -7.05
C LYS A 381 -12.57 -16.88 -5.79
N PRO A 382 -13.90 -16.98 -5.68
CA PRO A 382 -14.52 -17.73 -4.61
C PRO A 382 -13.94 -19.14 -4.54
N ASP A 383 -13.67 -19.59 -3.32
CA ASP A 383 -13.00 -20.84 -3.00
C ASP A 383 -13.92 -21.72 -2.13
N PRO A 384 -14.72 -22.60 -2.75
CA PRO A 384 -15.64 -23.50 -2.05
C PRO A 384 -14.98 -24.34 -0.96
N LYS A 385 -13.66 -24.55 -1.05
CA LYS A 385 -12.93 -25.31 -0.04
C LYS A 385 -12.95 -24.62 1.32
N LEU A 386 -13.08 -23.29 1.38
CA LEU A 386 -13.12 -22.55 2.65
C LEU A 386 -14.27 -23.02 3.56
N ALA A 387 -15.46 -23.24 3.00
CA ALA A 387 -16.61 -23.75 3.77
C ALA A 387 -16.37 -25.18 4.31
N THR A 388 -15.63 -26.01 3.56
CA THR A 388 -15.31 -27.37 4.01
C THR A 388 -14.29 -27.41 5.15
N LEU A 389 -13.60 -26.30 5.43
CA LEU A 389 -12.55 -26.19 6.45
C LEU A 389 -13.06 -25.64 7.78
N THR A 390 -14.32 -25.20 7.88
CA THR A 390 -14.86 -24.52 9.07
C THR A 390 -14.73 -25.35 10.35
N ASN A 391 -14.89 -26.66 10.27
CA ASN A 391 -14.73 -27.57 11.41
C ASN A 391 -13.28 -27.69 11.92
N LEU A 392 -12.28 -27.31 11.10
CA LEU A 392 -10.86 -27.36 11.43
C LEU A 392 -10.28 -25.98 11.76
N MET A 393 -10.71 -24.95 11.01
CA MET A 393 -10.15 -23.59 11.05
C MET A 393 -10.92 -22.62 11.95
N GLY A 394 -12.00 -23.09 12.60
CA GLY A 394 -12.85 -22.27 13.47
C GLY A 394 -13.45 -21.08 12.71
N LYS A 395 -13.14 -19.85 13.15
CA LYS A 395 -13.62 -18.62 12.48
C LYS A 395 -12.98 -18.41 11.09
N GLY A 396 -11.87 -19.08 10.78
CA GLY A 396 -11.16 -18.90 9.51
C GLY A 396 -10.59 -17.48 9.38
N PHE A 397 -10.97 -16.76 8.33
CA PHE A 397 -10.57 -15.37 8.11
C PHE A 397 -11.32 -14.43 9.06
N ILE A 398 -10.58 -13.56 9.74
CA ILE A 398 -11.10 -12.55 10.65
C ILE A 398 -10.63 -11.18 10.16
N LEU A 399 -11.55 -10.23 10.04
CA LEU A 399 -11.24 -8.81 9.92
C LEU A 399 -11.58 -8.11 11.24
N PRO A 400 -10.58 -7.85 12.10
CA PRO A 400 -10.81 -7.24 13.40
C PRO A 400 -10.75 -5.70 13.32
N ALA A 401 -11.62 -5.00 14.04
CA ALA A 401 -11.66 -3.54 14.11
C ALA A 401 -12.00 -3.02 15.52
N PRO A 402 -11.34 -1.96 16.01
CA PRO A 402 -11.57 -1.41 17.33
C PRO A 402 -13.02 -1.00 17.59
N ILE A 403 -13.46 -1.20 18.82
CA ILE A 403 -14.53 -0.40 19.40
C ILE A 403 -13.87 0.43 20.49
N PHE A 404 -13.59 1.69 20.15
CA PHE A 404 -13.05 2.65 21.09
C PHE A 404 -14.03 2.94 22.24
N PRO A 405 -13.61 3.68 23.28
CA PRO A 405 -14.50 4.06 24.37
C PRO A 405 -15.86 4.57 23.86
N ALA A 406 -16.91 3.76 24.03
CA ALA A 406 -18.18 3.90 23.33
C ALA A 406 -18.95 5.19 23.71
N GLY A 407 -18.63 5.76 24.88
CA GLY A 407 -19.16 7.06 25.30
C GLY A 407 -18.55 8.26 24.56
N ARG A 408 -17.50 8.05 23.75
CA ARG A 408 -16.84 9.11 22.97
C ARG A 408 -16.88 8.84 21.48
N PHE A 409 -16.57 7.63 21.05
CA PHE A 409 -16.41 7.31 19.64
C PHE A 409 -17.55 6.45 19.11
N ARG A 410 -18.00 6.76 17.90
CA ARG A 410 -18.84 5.87 17.10
C ARG A 410 -17.93 5.01 16.22
N THR A 411 -18.22 3.71 16.15
CA THR A 411 -17.56 2.77 15.22
C THR A 411 -18.57 2.38 14.15
N ILE A 412 -18.31 2.78 12.91
CA ILE A 412 -19.16 2.56 11.75
C ILE A 412 -18.41 1.65 10.77
N ALA A 413 -19.05 0.61 10.26
CA ALA A 413 -18.47 -0.34 9.33
C ALA A 413 -19.30 -0.44 8.05
N LEU A 414 -18.61 -0.43 6.92
CA LEU A 414 -19.16 -0.67 5.58
C LEU A 414 -18.33 -1.80 4.95
N PRO A 415 -18.83 -3.05 4.93
CA PRO A 415 -18.16 -4.15 4.23
C PRO A 415 -17.89 -3.78 2.77
N THR A 416 -16.74 -4.19 2.25
CA THR A 416 -16.28 -3.76 0.93
C THR A 416 -15.92 -4.99 0.10
N PRO A 417 -16.57 -5.21 -1.06
CA PRO A 417 -16.13 -6.22 -2.01
C PRO A 417 -14.74 -5.88 -2.56
N MET A 418 -13.85 -6.86 -2.61
CA MET A 418 -12.44 -6.63 -2.96
C MET A 418 -11.89 -7.64 -3.97
N GLY A 419 -12.72 -8.53 -4.49
CA GLY A 419 -12.41 -9.34 -5.67
C GLY A 419 -13.30 -8.92 -6.84
N THR A 420 -12.78 -8.78 -8.05
CA THR A 420 -13.62 -8.41 -9.22
C THR A 420 -14.64 -9.49 -9.57
N THR A 421 -14.42 -10.72 -9.11
CA THR A 421 -15.33 -11.86 -9.27
C THR A 421 -16.32 -12.01 -8.12
N GLN A 422 -16.23 -11.17 -7.09
CA GLN A 422 -17.04 -11.24 -5.89
C GLN A 422 -18.42 -10.63 -6.13
N ALA A 423 -19.40 -11.48 -6.41
CA ALA A 423 -20.79 -11.09 -6.60
C ALA A 423 -21.54 -10.86 -5.29
N HIS A 424 -21.14 -11.56 -4.21
CA HIS A 424 -21.74 -11.46 -2.90
C HIS A 424 -20.71 -11.59 -1.77
N LEU A 425 -21.05 -11.03 -0.62
CA LEU A 425 -20.29 -11.04 0.63
C LEU A 425 -21.15 -11.67 1.74
N PRO A 426 -20.97 -12.96 2.06
CA PRO A 426 -21.66 -13.58 3.17
C PRO A 426 -20.95 -13.29 4.49
N LEU A 427 -21.57 -12.52 5.39
CA LEU A 427 -20.88 -11.99 6.57
C LEU A 427 -21.67 -12.12 7.88
N THR A 428 -20.92 -12.35 8.95
CA THR A 428 -21.37 -12.18 10.34
C THR A 428 -20.45 -11.19 11.04
N ALA A 429 -21.04 -10.34 11.87
CA ALA A 429 -20.34 -9.39 12.72
C ALA A 429 -20.45 -9.82 14.19
N ILE A 430 -19.32 -9.82 14.91
CA ILE A 430 -19.24 -10.26 16.31
C ILE A 430 -18.57 -9.17 17.14
N VAL A 431 -19.17 -8.81 18.27
CA VAL A 431 -18.63 -7.82 19.21
C VAL A 431 -18.08 -8.53 20.45
N TYR A 432 -16.84 -8.22 20.77
CA TYR A 432 -16.13 -8.70 21.95
C TYR A 432 -15.86 -7.56 22.93
N ASP A 433 -15.99 -7.82 24.23
CA ASP A 433 -15.39 -6.97 25.27
C ASP A 433 -13.86 -7.14 25.28
N ALA A 434 -13.15 -6.18 25.87
CA ALA A 434 -11.69 -6.23 25.98
C ALA A 434 -11.16 -7.51 26.67
N ASP A 435 -11.96 -8.14 27.55
CA ASP A 435 -11.59 -9.39 28.22
C ASP A 435 -11.72 -10.66 27.36
N GLY A 436 -12.20 -10.52 26.13
CA GLY A 436 -12.40 -11.60 25.16
C GLY A 436 -13.76 -12.27 25.20
N THR A 437 -14.68 -11.79 26.03
CA THR A 437 -16.07 -12.27 26.08
C THR A 437 -16.84 -11.78 24.85
N GLU A 438 -17.48 -12.70 24.12
CA GLU A 438 -18.45 -12.35 23.09
C GLU A 438 -19.70 -11.72 23.74
N VAL A 439 -19.99 -10.46 23.40
CA VAL A 439 -21.11 -9.71 23.97
C VAL A 439 -22.33 -9.76 23.05
N ALA A 440 -22.09 -9.70 21.74
CA ALA A 440 -23.13 -9.69 20.73
C ALA A 440 -22.65 -10.25 19.39
N ARG A 441 -23.60 -10.72 18.59
CA ARG A 441 -23.39 -11.29 17.26
C ARG A 441 -24.58 -10.94 16.38
N ARG A 442 -24.31 -10.58 15.13
CA ARG A 442 -25.34 -10.28 14.13
C ARG A 442 -24.93 -10.81 12.76
N ASP A 443 -25.77 -11.66 12.19
CA ASP A 443 -25.63 -12.09 10.80
C ASP A 443 -26.06 -10.95 9.87
N LEU A 444 -25.18 -10.58 8.95
CA LEU A 444 -25.45 -9.56 7.93
C LEU A 444 -26.05 -10.20 6.66
N GLY A 445 -26.03 -11.53 6.60
CA GLY A 445 -26.50 -12.30 5.45
C GLY A 445 -25.54 -12.23 4.27
N ARG A 446 -26.09 -12.50 3.08
CA ARG A 446 -25.37 -12.54 1.82
C ARG A 446 -25.53 -11.21 1.09
N LEU A 447 -24.66 -10.24 1.40
CA LEU A 447 -24.72 -8.89 0.83
C LEU A 447 -24.37 -8.94 -0.68
N PRO A 448 -25.17 -8.36 -1.59
CA PRO A 448 -24.78 -8.27 -3.00
C PRO A 448 -23.61 -7.29 -3.18
N ARG A 449 -22.85 -7.38 -4.26
CA ARG A 449 -21.68 -6.52 -4.52
C ARG A 449 -21.99 -5.02 -4.44
N ASP A 450 -23.15 -4.60 -4.91
CA ASP A 450 -23.63 -3.21 -4.91
C ASP A 450 -24.32 -2.80 -3.60
N HIS A 451 -24.15 -3.54 -2.51
CA HIS A 451 -24.83 -3.24 -1.26
C HIS A 451 -24.49 -1.85 -0.71
N GLU A 452 -25.50 -1.23 -0.10
CA GLU A 452 -25.41 0.04 0.64
C GLU A 452 -25.55 -0.19 2.16
N THR A 453 -25.20 -1.39 2.62
CA THR A 453 -25.32 -1.78 4.02
C THR A 453 -24.17 -1.24 4.88
N VAL A 454 -24.46 -0.19 5.65
CA VAL A 454 -23.63 0.28 6.76
C VAL A 454 -24.20 -0.16 8.10
N PHE A 455 -23.35 -0.35 9.11
CA PHE A 455 -23.80 -0.58 10.47
C PHE A 455 -22.89 0.01 11.54
N GLU A 456 -23.43 0.28 12.71
CA GLU A 456 -22.66 0.70 13.87
C GLU A 456 -22.47 -0.46 14.86
N ALA A 457 -21.33 -0.43 15.57
CA ALA A 457 -21.10 -1.38 16.65
C ALA A 457 -22.18 -1.29 17.74
N ALA A 458 -22.72 -0.09 17.97
CA ALA A 458 -23.82 0.15 18.89
C ALA A 458 -25.11 -0.59 18.50
N ASP A 459 -25.40 -0.69 17.19
CA ASP A 459 -26.58 -1.41 16.68
C ASP A 459 -26.48 -2.91 16.93
N ILE A 460 -25.25 -3.47 16.89
CA ILE A 460 -25.01 -4.89 17.17
C ILE A 460 -25.13 -5.16 18.67
N LEU A 461 -24.66 -4.22 19.50
CA LEU A 461 -24.76 -4.34 20.95
C LEU A 461 -26.21 -4.34 21.45
N ASP A 462 -27.14 -3.71 20.74
CA ASP A 462 -28.58 -3.70 21.05
C ASP A 462 -28.87 -3.35 22.52
N GLY A 463 -28.29 -2.23 22.96
CA GLY A 463 -28.43 -1.73 24.34
C GLY A 463 -27.55 -2.43 25.39
N LYS A 464 -26.80 -3.49 25.03
CA LYS A 464 -25.77 -4.07 25.91
C LYS A 464 -24.57 -3.12 26.02
N SER A 465 -23.92 -3.13 27.18
CA SER A 465 -22.67 -2.40 27.41
C SER A 465 -21.46 -3.32 27.24
N LEU A 466 -20.32 -2.74 26.88
CA LEU A 466 -19.00 -3.35 27.05
C LEU A 466 -18.51 -3.09 28.48
N PRO A 467 -18.41 -4.10 29.37
CA PRO A 467 -17.96 -3.89 30.75
C PRO A 467 -16.61 -3.18 30.88
N SER A 468 -15.68 -3.41 29.95
CA SER A 468 -14.38 -2.76 29.93
C SER A 468 -14.42 -1.32 29.36
N GLY A 469 -15.59 -0.87 28.87
CA GLY A 469 -15.81 0.43 28.23
C GLY A 469 -15.35 0.51 26.77
N TYR A 470 -14.58 -0.47 26.31
CA TYR A 470 -14.08 -0.63 24.95
C TYR A 470 -13.96 -2.12 24.61
N GLY A 471 -13.73 -2.44 23.35
CA GLY A 471 -13.60 -3.81 22.86
C GLY A 471 -13.25 -3.82 21.39
N HIS A 472 -13.70 -4.83 20.65
CA HIS A 472 -13.54 -4.85 19.20
C HIS A 472 -14.66 -5.60 18.50
N LEU A 473 -14.77 -5.35 17.21
CA LEU A 473 -15.59 -6.06 16.27
C LEU A 473 -14.74 -7.05 15.48
N GLU A 474 -15.27 -8.22 15.17
CA GLU A 474 -14.75 -9.14 14.16
C GLU A 474 -15.79 -9.32 13.06
N LEU A 475 -15.39 -9.04 11.81
CA LEU A 475 -16.12 -9.51 10.63
C LEU A 475 -15.55 -10.87 10.21
N ILE A 476 -16.43 -11.84 9.95
CA ILE A 476 -16.09 -13.19 9.50
C ILE A 476 -17.02 -13.63 8.36
N TYR A 477 -16.62 -14.65 7.62
CA TYR A 477 -17.49 -15.26 6.61
C TYR A 477 -18.65 -16.05 7.24
N ASP A 478 -19.85 -15.88 6.69
CA ASP A 478 -21.03 -16.69 7.01
C ASP A 478 -21.27 -17.77 5.94
N PHE A 479 -20.64 -18.94 6.12
CA PHE A 479 -20.80 -20.04 5.16
C PHE A 479 -22.22 -20.63 5.11
N ALA A 480 -23.09 -20.36 6.09
CA ALA A 480 -24.48 -20.78 6.03
C ALA A 480 -25.29 -19.91 5.06
N ALA A 481 -24.95 -18.61 4.95
CA ALA A 481 -25.56 -17.70 3.99
C ALA A 481 -24.96 -17.80 2.58
N GLY A 482 -23.67 -18.14 2.45
CA GLY A 482 -22.98 -18.19 1.14
C GLY A 482 -21.78 -19.14 1.11
N GLU A 483 -22.04 -20.44 1.02
CA GLU A 483 -21.01 -21.50 1.03
C GLU A 483 -19.92 -21.32 -0.05
N ASN A 484 -20.27 -20.76 -1.21
CA ASN A 484 -19.42 -20.71 -2.39
C ASN A 484 -18.96 -19.28 -2.76
N ASP A 485 -19.17 -18.28 -1.90
CA ASP A 485 -18.87 -16.88 -2.24
C ASP A 485 -17.59 -16.33 -1.59
N ALA A 486 -17.05 -16.98 -0.56
CA ALA A 486 -15.85 -16.54 0.13
C ALA A 486 -14.60 -16.75 -0.72
N ASP A 487 -13.74 -15.74 -0.83
CA ASP A 487 -12.47 -15.78 -1.59
C ASP A 487 -11.22 -15.64 -0.70
N GLY A 488 -11.42 -15.42 0.61
CA GLY A 488 -10.34 -15.21 1.58
C GLY A 488 -9.84 -13.76 1.67
N TRP A 489 -10.54 -12.79 1.07
CA TRP A 489 -10.11 -11.38 1.01
C TRP A 489 -11.17 -10.40 1.55
N LEU A 490 -11.71 -10.73 2.72
CA LEU A 490 -12.71 -9.93 3.42
C LEU A 490 -12.14 -8.56 3.81
N HIS A 491 -12.82 -7.48 3.44
CA HIS A 491 -12.49 -6.09 3.79
C HIS A 491 -13.73 -5.31 4.22
N ALA A 492 -13.47 -4.17 4.85
CA ALA A 492 -14.45 -3.12 5.10
C ALA A 492 -13.76 -1.77 5.15
N LEU A 493 -14.52 -0.71 4.86
CA LEU A 493 -14.22 0.63 5.30
C LEU A 493 -14.74 0.80 6.74
N PHE A 494 -13.85 1.14 7.66
CA PHE A 494 -14.21 1.52 9.02
C PHE A 494 -14.07 3.02 9.19
N ARG A 495 -15.14 3.66 9.67
CA ARG A 495 -15.19 5.09 10.01
C ARG A 495 -15.40 5.24 11.51
N TYR A 496 -14.56 6.08 12.12
CA TYR A 496 -14.64 6.43 13.53
C TYR A 496 -14.96 7.90 13.65
N GLU A 497 -15.99 8.24 14.42
CA GLU A 497 -16.39 9.64 14.64
C GLU A 497 -16.26 9.98 16.12
N ASP A 498 -15.53 11.04 16.44
CA ASP A 498 -15.36 11.53 17.81
C ASP A 498 -16.51 12.47 18.19
N GLY A 499 -17.32 12.08 19.16
CA GLY A 499 -18.44 12.88 19.66
C GLY A 499 -18.03 14.16 20.39
N VAL A 500 -16.75 14.31 20.76
CA VAL A 500 -16.24 15.52 21.43
C VAL A 500 -15.79 16.57 20.42
N SER A 501 -14.94 16.18 19.47
CA SER A 501 -14.38 17.11 18.47
C SER A 501 -15.21 17.22 17.19
N GLY A 502 -16.07 16.24 16.90
CA GLY A 502 -16.75 16.11 15.61
C GLY A 502 -15.82 15.65 14.48
N HIS A 503 -14.54 15.36 14.78
CA HIS A 503 -13.57 14.84 13.82
C HIS A 503 -13.82 13.37 13.51
N ALA A 504 -13.31 12.90 12.37
CA ALA A 504 -13.42 11.51 11.97
C ALA A 504 -12.11 10.97 11.40
N ALA A 505 -11.89 9.67 11.55
CA ALA A 505 -10.81 8.93 10.91
C ALA A 505 -11.38 7.71 10.18
N GLU A 506 -10.73 7.34 9.08
CA GLU A 506 -11.11 6.20 8.26
C GLU A 506 -9.93 5.27 8.05
N THR A 507 -10.19 3.97 8.02
CA THR A 507 -9.19 2.93 7.81
C THR A 507 -9.84 1.75 7.10
N SER A 508 -9.05 1.04 6.31
CA SER A 508 -9.48 -0.18 5.63
C SER A 508 -8.31 -1.16 5.53
N PHE A 509 -8.57 -2.42 5.84
CA PHE A 509 -7.58 -3.49 5.77
C PHE A 509 -8.24 -4.84 5.48
N GLY A 510 -7.43 -5.85 5.11
CA GLY A 510 -7.88 -7.18 4.76
C GLY A 510 -7.86 -8.19 5.91
N ALA A 511 -8.80 -9.12 5.87
CA ALA A 511 -8.82 -10.23 6.81
C ALA A 511 -7.61 -11.16 6.63
N HIS A 512 -7.22 -11.79 7.73
CA HIS A 512 -6.27 -12.91 7.73
C HIS A 512 -6.77 -14.04 8.62
N MET A 513 -6.11 -15.21 8.56
CA MET A 513 -6.24 -16.19 9.63
C MET A 513 -5.25 -15.87 10.74
N PHE A 514 -5.68 -15.95 11.99
CA PHE A 514 -4.89 -15.55 13.15
C PHE A 514 -4.79 -16.69 14.17
N ASN A 515 -3.61 -16.81 14.79
CA ASN A 515 -3.38 -17.66 15.96
C ASN A 515 -3.97 -19.08 15.82
N THR A 516 -3.61 -19.73 14.72
CA THR A 516 -3.84 -21.15 14.44
C THR A 516 -2.55 -21.79 13.92
N VAL A 517 -2.34 -23.07 14.22
CA VAL A 517 -1.21 -23.85 13.67
C VAL A 517 -1.51 -24.41 12.28
N LEU A 518 -2.79 -24.55 11.93
CA LEU A 518 -3.18 -25.07 10.62
C LEU A 518 -2.97 -23.98 9.57
N THR A 519 -2.40 -24.37 8.44
CA THR A 519 -2.17 -23.44 7.33
C THR A 519 -3.11 -23.71 6.18
N TYR A 520 -3.55 -22.64 5.52
CA TYR A 520 -4.28 -22.69 4.27
C TYR A 520 -3.64 -21.71 3.28
N LYS A 521 -3.05 -22.24 2.21
CA LYS A 521 -2.22 -21.46 1.28
C LYS A 521 -1.10 -20.74 2.06
N ASN A 522 -1.06 -19.42 2.04
CA ASN A 522 -0.10 -18.57 2.73
C ASN A 522 -0.59 -18.08 4.11
N GLU A 523 -1.74 -18.53 4.59
CA GLU A 523 -2.32 -18.15 5.88
C GLU A 523 -2.04 -19.18 6.99
N PRO A 524 -1.88 -18.78 8.26
CA PRO A 524 -1.66 -17.41 8.74
C PRO A 524 -0.42 -16.75 8.14
N GLN A 525 -0.59 -15.54 7.61
CA GLN A 525 0.48 -14.82 6.90
C GLN A 525 1.77 -14.69 7.76
N SER A 526 2.93 -14.86 7.10
CA SER A 526 4.25 -14.58 7.64
C SER A 526 5.01 -13.64 6.71
N TYR A 527 5.62 -12.58 7.26
CA TYR A 527 6.38 -11.60 6.48
C TYR A 527 7.87 -11.96 6.33
N SER A 528 8.38 -12.88 7.15
CA SER A 528 9.80 -13.26 7.20
C SER A 528 10.07 -14.69 6.72
N GLY A 529 9.05 -15.42 6.28
CA GLY A 529 9.21 -16.80 5.82
C GLY A 529 7.88 -17.52 5.56
N ARG A 530 7.88 -18.84 5.71
CA ARG A 530 6.67 -19.66 5.55
C ARG A 530 5.71 -19.45 6.73
N ALA A 531 4.41 -19.57 6.46
CA ALA A 531 3.39 -19.65 7.50
C ALA A 531 3.68 -20.82 8.48
N PRO A 532 3.25 -20.72 9.75
CA PRO A 532 2.46 -19.64 10.35
C PRO A 532 3.35 -18.62 11.09
N GLY A 533 3.28 -17.34 10.70
CA GLY A 533 4.05 -16.25 11.33
C GLY A 533 3.40 -15.77 12.64
N LEU A 534 3.52 -16.54 13.72
CA LEU A 534 2.73 -16.38 14.96
C LEU A 534 3.42 -15.53 16.05
N SER A 535 4.05 -14.43 15.66
CA SER A 535 4.68 -13.48 16.59
C SER A 535 4.33 -12.05 16.22
N THR A 536 4.43 -11.15 17.19
CA THR A 536 4.18 -9.72 17.05
C THR A 536 5.47 -8.92 17.18
N ARG A 537 5.72 -8.06 16.19
CA ARG A 537 6.68 -6.95 16.23
C ARG A 537 6.05 -5.75 15.54
N LEU A 538 5.54 -4.80 16.31
CA LEU A 538 4.93 -3.57 15.78
C LEU A 538 5.73 -2.34 16.24
N PHE A 539 5.75 -1.31 15.40
CA PHE A 539 6.34 0.00 15.70
C PHE A 539 5.23 1.03 15.80
N LEU A 540 5.07 1.61 16.98
CA LEU A 540 4.07 2.62 17.29
C LEU A 540 4.77 3.97 17.53
N ARG A 541 4.83 4.83 16.50
CA ARG A 541 5.42 6.18 16.63
C ARG A 541 4.72 7.01 17.72
N THR A 542 5.47 7.80 18.48
CA THR A 542 4.88 8.73 19.45
C THR A 542 4.40 10.02 18.78
N GLY A 543 3.60 10.81 19.50
CA GLY A 543 3.09 12.09 19.04
C GLY A 543 4.20 13.05 18.64
N MET A 544 3.91 13.84 17.60
CA MET A 544 4.86 14.78 16.99
C MET A 544 5.11 16.06 17.80
N ALA A 545 4.22 16.36 18.75
CA ALA A 545 4.25 17.56 19.57
C ALA A 545 3.69 17.24 20.97
N ALA A 546 3.94 18.14 21.93
CA ALA A 546 3.58 17.92 23.34
C ALA A 546 2.06 17.83 23.59
N ASP A 547 1.24 18.40 22.72
CA ASP A 547 -0.23 18.39 22.76
C ASP A 547 -0.85 17.23 21.96
N VAL A 548 -0.02 16.43 21.27
CA VAL A 548 -0.45 15.27 20.50
C VAL A 548 -0.05 14.00 21.26
N ASP A 549 -1.03 13.25 21.76
CA ASP A 549 -0.79 11.93 22.35
C ASP A 549 -0.91 10.82 21.30
N THR A 550 -0.33 9.67 21.57
CA THR A 550 -0.47 8.47 20.74
C THR A 550 -1.44 7.52 21.40
N LEU A 551 -2.42 7.05 20.63
CA LEU A 551 -3.33 5.97 21.02
C LEU A 551 -3.04 4.70 20.23
N CYS A 552 -3.27 3.56 20.86
CA CYS A 552 -3.15 2.26 20.22
C CYS A 552 -4.30 1.36 20.68
N HIS A 553 -4.71 0.46 19.78
CA HIS A 553 -5.66 -0.59 20.08
C HIS A 553 -5.10 -1.91 19.55
N LEU A 554 -4.71 -2.79 20.47
CA LEU A 554 -4.20 -4.12 20.16
C LEU A 554 -5.34 -5.13 20.28
N ILE A 555 -5.55 -5.93 19.25
CA ILE A 555 -6.54 -7.01 19.22
C ILE A 555 -5.78 -8.32 19.18
N TYR A 556 -6.24 -9.31 19.94
CA TYR A 556 -5.74 -10.67 19.90
C TYR A 556 -6.76 -11.59 19.20
N PRO A 557 -6.92 -11.47 17.87
CA PRO A 557 -7.86 -12.30 17.12
C PRO A 557 -7.40 -13.75 17.10
N ALA A 558 -8.33 -14.71 17.12
CA ALA A 558 -7.98 -16.12 17.06
C ALA A 558 -8.99 -16.88 16.20
N SER A 559 -8.52 -17.47 15.10
CA SER A 559 -9.32 -18.32 14.20
C SER A 559 -9.73 -19.61 14.91
N THR A 560 -8.81 -20.18 15.71
CA THR A 560 -9.05 -21.33 16.58
C THR A 560 -8.60 -21.00 18.01
N PRO A 561 -9.07 -21.71 19.05
CA PRO A 561 -8.54 -21.52 20.41
C PRO A 561 -7.01 -21.56 20.44
N TRP A 562 -6.40 -20.55 21.07
CA TRP A 562 -4.94 -20.40 21.22
C TRP A 562 -4.55 -20.25 22.71
N ASN A 563 -3.34 -19.78 22.99
CA ASN A 563 -2.89 -19.43 24.34
C ASN A 563 -3.90 -18.49 25.01
N ALA A 564 -4.37 -18.82 26.21
CA ALA A 564 -5.44 -18.08 26.87
C ALA A 564 -5.15 -16.58 27.05
N ARG A 565 -3.86 -16.22 27.16
CA ARG A 565 -3.41 -14.83 27.26
C ARG A 565 -2.12 -14.60 26.50
N SER A 566 -1.94 -13.36 26.05
CA SER A 566 -0.69 -12.87 25.47
C SER A 566 0.36 -12.56 26.55
N ASN A 567 1.62 -12.47 26.13
CA ASN A 567 2.75 -12.03 26.93
C ASN A 567 3.44 -10.86 26.22
N THR A 568 2.76 -9.71 26.25
CA THR A 568 3.08 -8.58 25.37
C THR A 568 3.90 -7.53 26.11
N ALA A 569 5.06 -7.18 25.56
CA ALA A 569 5.89 -6.08 26.02
C ALA A 569 5.59 -4.81 25.23
N LEU A 570 5.34 -3.72 25.94
CA LEU A 570 5.32 -2.35 25.42
C LEU A 570 6.62 -1.69 25.86
N VAL A 571 7.52 -1.41 24.92
CA VAL A 571 8.85 -0.86 25.20
C VAL A 571 8.93 0.54 24.61
N LEU A 572 8.99 1.56 25.45
CA LEU A 572 9.24 2.94 25.03
C LEU A 572 10.72 3.08 24.65
N MET A 573 10.96 3.51 23.43
CA MET A 573 12.26 3.64 22.81
C MET A 573 12.54 5.09 22.45
N THR A 574 13.79 5.53 22.56
CA THR A 574 14.25 6.78 21.96
C THR A 574 14.23 6.68 20.43
N LYS A 575 14.38 7.81 19.75
CA LYS A 575 14.54 7.82 18.28
C LYS A 575 15.73 6.97 17.81
N ASP A 576 16.76 6.79 18.64
CA ASP A 576 18.01 6.10 18.27
C ASP A 576 17.94 4.58 18.56
N GLY A 577 16.78 4.09 19.02
CA GLY A 577 16.56 2.67 19.32
C GLY A 577 17.02 2.25 20.71
N GLU A 578 17.16 3.19 21.65
CA GLU A 578 17.49 2.88 23.06
C GLU A 578 16.23 2.71 23.91
N GLU A 579 16.19 1.68 24.74
CA GLU A 579 15.06 1.44 25.66
C GLU A 579 15.07 2.45 26.82
N VAL A 580 13.95 3.13 27.00
CA VAL A 580 13.72 4.07 28.11
C VAL A 580 12.92 3.41 29.22
N ALA A 581 11.84 2.72 28.84
CA ALA A 581 10.93 2.10 29.79
C ALA A 581 10.22 0.90 29.17
N ARG A 582 9.80 -0.03 30.02
CA ARG A 582 9.08 -1.25 29.62
C ARG A 582 7.86 -1.48 30.50
N ARG A 583 6.76 -1.88 29.88
CA ARG A 583 5.53 -2.35 30.55
C ARG A 583 5.12 -3.69 29.96
N MET A 584 4.64 -4.59 30.81
CA MET A 584 4.07 -5.86 30.38
C MET A 584 2.55 -5.76 30.45
N VAL A 585 1.90 -6.21 29.39
CA VAL A 585 0.43 -6.31 29.32
C VAL A 585 0.04 -7.72 28.90
N SER A 586 -1.13 -8.15 29.36
CA SER A 586 -1.64 -9.50 29.10
C SER A 586 -3.06 -9.36 28.54
N ILE A 587 -3.21 -9.71 27.26
CA ILE A 587 -4.46 -9.60 26.51
C ILE A 587 -5.08 -11.00 26.45
N ALA A 588 -6.36 -11.12 26.78
CA ALA A 588 -7.06 -12.40 26.65
C ALA A 588 -7.16 -12.83 25.17
N CYS A 589 -7.15 -14.13 24.91
CA CYS A 589 -7.44 -14.66 23.58
C CYS A 589 -8.84 -14.22 23.13
N SER A 590 -8.98 -13.72 21.90
CA SER A 590 -10.18 -13.03 21.39
C SER A 590 -10.53 -11.74 22.13
N GLY A 591 -9.63 -11.18 22.95
CA GLY A 591 -9.77 -9.88 23.62
C GLY A 591 -8.95 -8.78 22.96
N SER A 592 -8.93 -7.61 23.60
CA SER A 592 -8.22 -6.42 23.10
C SER A 592 -7.71 -5.53 24.23
N PHE A 593 -6.81 -4.63 23.89
CA PHE A 593 -6.19 -3.68 24.83
C PHE A 593 -6.03 -2.31 24.18
N HIS A 594 -6.79 -1.35 24.69
CA HIS A 594 -6.70 0.05 24.30
C HIS A 594 -5.82 0.81 25.29
N PHE A 595 -4.86 1.58 24.79
CA PHE A 595 -4.02 2.42 25.65
C PHE A 595 -3.59 3.70 24.94
N ARG A 596 -3.16 4.67 25.75
CA ARG A 596 -2.45 5.86 25.30
C ARG A 596 -1.03 5.89 25.87
N VAL A 597 -0.08 6.45 25.12
CA VAL A 597 1.31 6.56 25.56
C VAL A 597 1.41 7.41 26.82
N GLY A 598 0.76 8.58 26.85
CA GLY A 598 0.74 9.46 28.02
C GLY A 598 0.07 8.88 29.28
N GLN A 599 -0.69 7.79 29.15
CA GLN A 599 -1.30 7.05 30.27
C GLN A 599 -0.49 5.83 30.69
N THR A 600 0.35 5.29 29.80
CA THR A 600 1.10 4.05 30.00
C THR A 600 2.49 4.31 30.57
N PHE A 601 3.12 5.41 30.15
CA PHE A 601 4.44 5.86 30.58
C PHE A 601 4.32 7.18 31.33
N THR A 602 5.22 7.42 32.28
CA THR A 602 5.22 8.66 33.05
C THR A 602 5.64 9.85 32.17
N SER A 603 5.26 11.06 32.54
CA SER A 603 5.67 12.27 31.82
C SER A 603 7.19 12.44 31.79
N SER A 604 7.94 11.94 32.78
CA SER A 604 9.40 11.94 32.74
C SER A 604 9.93 10.91 31.73
N GLU A 605 9.40 9.69 31.71
CA GLU A 605 9.79 8.66 30.73
C GLU A 605 9.53 9.13 29.29
N VAL A 606 8.35 9.72 29.02
CA VAL A 606 8.03 10.28 27.70
C VAL A 606 8.96 11.43 27.31
N LYS A 607 9.28 12.30 28.28
CA LYS A 607 10.23 13.40 28.07
C LYS A 607 11.65 12.88 27.80
N ASP A 608 12.09 11.86 28.52
CA ASP A 608 13.41 11.24 28.40
C ASP A 608 13.55 10.49 27.08
N ALA A 609 12.47 9.88 26.58
CA ALA A 609 12.43 9.28 25.23
C ALA A 609 12.59 10.31 24.11
N GLY A 610 12.11 11.54 24.35
CA GLY A 610 12.29 12.67 23.46
C GLY A 610 11.40 12.64 22.21
N ARG A 611 11.70 13.57 21.30
CA ARG A 611 10.99 13.70 20.01
C ARG A 611 11.32 12.49 19.13
N ASP A 612 10.33 12.05 18.35
CA ASP A 612 10.44 10.93 17.40
C ASP A 612 10.75 9.58 18.08
N ALA A 613 10.39 9.47 19.36
CA ALA A 613 10.32 8.22 20.09
C ALA A 613 9.26 7.28 19.49
N TYR A 614 9.28 6.03 19.94
CA TYR A 614 8.28 5.05 19.55
C TYR A 614 8.10 4.00 20.64
N VAL A 615 6.97 3.27 20.58
CA VAL A 615 6.75 2.08 21.39
C VAL A 615 6.95 0.85 20.50
N LEU A 616 7.94 0.03 20.84
CA LEU A 616 8.12 -1.30 20.29
C LEU A 616 7.17 -2.26 21.01
N ILE A 617 6.25 -2.87 20.24
CA ILE A 617 5.29 -3.85 20.75
C ILE A 617 5.75 -5.24 20.34
N ARG A 618 6.02 -6.09 21.32
CA ARG A 618 6.61 -7.42 21.12
C ARG A 618 5.81 -8.49 21.82
N ASP A 619 5.51 -9.56 21.10
CA ASP A 619 4.93 -10.78 21.65
C ASP A 619 5.45 -11.99 20.85
N THR A 620 5.95 -13.02 21.52
CA THR A 620 6.46 -14.24 20.87
C THR A 620 5.50 -15.43 20.99
N THR A 621 4.37 -15.22 21.66
CA THR A 621 3.36 -16.25 21.98
C THR A 621 2.14 -16.18 21.08
N CYS A 622 1.89 -15.01 20.47
CA CYS A 622 0.77 -14.79 19.56
C CYS A 622 1.04 -13.67 18.55
N ARG A 623 0.25 -13.66 17.48
CA ARG A 623 0.12 -12.56 16.52
C ARG A 623 -1.01 -11.64 16.97
N LEU A 624 -0.69 -10.39 17.28
CA LEU A 624 -1.64 -9.32 17.56
C LEU A 624 -1.90 -8.52 16.29
N PHE A 625 -3.09 -7.93 16.22
CA PHE A 625 -3.44 -6.94 15.21
C PHE A 625 -3.53 -5.56 15.86
N GLY A 626 -2.81 -4.58 15.33
CA GLY A 626 -2.71 -3.26 15.95
C GLY A 626 -3.36 -2.17 15.12
N TYR A 627 -4.02 -1.23 15.78
CA TYR A 627 -4.41 0.06 15.22
C TYR A 627 -3.66 1.17 15.95
N HIS A 628 -3.18 2.14 15.18
CA HIS A 628 -2.36 3.24 15.64
C HIS A 628 -3.00 4.56 15.28
N GLY A 629 -3.22 5.40 16.28
CA GLY A 629 -3.69 6.76 16.11
C GLY A 629 -2.84 7.80 16.82
N LEU A 630 -2.98 9.03 16.36
CA LEU A 630 -2.54 10.24 17.05
C LEU A 630 -3.79 11.01 17.47
N ILE A 631 -3.74 11.73 18.59
CA ILE A 631 -4.91 12.46 19.10
C ILE A 631 -4.52 13.76 19.77
N ARG A 632 -5.25 14.82 19.41
CA ARG A 632 -5.34 16.09 20.12
C ARG A 632 -6.72 16.17 20.75
N ASP A 633 -6.78 16.24 22.08
CA ASP A 633 -8.05 16.31 22.79
C ASP A 633 -8.66 17.73 22.75
N GLY A 634 -9.97 17.80 23.02
CA GLY A 634 -10.73 19.04 23.07
C GLY A 634 -11.73 19.20 21.91
N ALA A 635 -12.62 20.18 22.02
CA ALA A 635 -13.67 20.43 21.03
C ALA A 635 -13.13 20.83 19.65
N ASN A 636 -11.96 21.47 19.63
CA ASN A 636 -11.24 21.82 18.39
C ASN A 636 -10.14 20.80 18.06
N GLY A 637 -10.09 19.67 18.78
CA GLY A 637 -9.12 18.62 18.56
C GLY A 637 -9.38 17.84 17.28
N ALA A 638 -8.50 16.88 17.04
CA ALA A 638 -8.61 15.93 15.96
C ALA A 638 -7.90 14.63 16.34
N PHE A 639 -8.19 13.57 15.62
CA PHE A 639 -7.50 12.31 15.78
C PHE A 639 -7.28 11.63 14.44
N ALA A 640 -6.28 10.78 14.40
CA ALA A 640 -5.94 9.93 13.28
C ALA A 640 -6.05 8.47 13.70
N LEU A 641 -6.27 7.58 12.74
CA LEU A 641 -6.28 6.15 12.99
C LEU A 641 -5.99 5.40 11.71
N ASP A 642 -5.07 4.45 11.76
CA ASP A 642 -4.96 3.40 10.75
C ASP A 642 -4.42 2.10 11.36
N HIS A 643 -4.55 1.00 10.62
CA HIS A 643 -3.99 -0.30 10.98
C HIS A 643 -2.45 -0.29 10.92
N MET A 644 -1.81 -1.18 11.69
CA MET A 644 -0.35 -1.28 11.76
C MET A 644 0.18 -2.46 10.96
N PHE A 645 1.27 -2.24 10.23
CA PHE A 645 2.08 -3.34 9.69
C PHE A 645 3.11 -3.81 10.72
N GLY A 646 3.37 -5.13 10.74
CA GLY A 646 4.51 -5.69 11.46
C GLY A 646 5.82 -5.45 10.72
N PHE A 647 6.91 -5.29 11.46
CA PHE A 647 8.26 -5.06 10.92
C PHE A 647 9.12 -6.32 10.92
#